data_AF-A0A7C6C7G8-F1
#
_entry.id   AF-A0A7C6C7G8-F1
#
_cell.length_a   1.000
_cell.length_b   1.000
_cell.length_c   1.000
_cell.angle_alpha   90.00
_cell.angle_beta   90.00
_cell.angle_gamma   90.00
#
_symmetry.space_group_name_H-M   'P 1'
#
loop_
_entity.id
_entity.type
_entity.pdbx_description
1 polymer ?
#
loop_
_entity_poly.entity_id
_entity_poly.type
_entity_poly.pdbx_seq_one_letter_code
_entity_poly.pdbx_strand_id
1 'polypeptide(L)'
;MNTNGHYYAPVVRTQVTIERIMFDVAAALIPSWIAGIIFFGFPALWIVLLSTAAAVLTEALIMRYPLNLGGIIADGSALVTGMLVGLILPPTVPWWIPIVGSIFAITIGKLVFGGLGSNIFNPALVGRAVLLLAFTAPMVKFVSPFDAVTEATPLLTMRAFDWKLIWGNVSGSIGETSAIAILIGAAYLLYRRHIDWRIPVGYAATAFAAAWLLGLDPWFAVTAGGLLFAAVFMATDMVTSPVNPMGRLLFGCGCGFLTIFLREFTSFPEGVTFAVLTMNAVVPLLDKLTVPVIFGASKTRDQRFRTTVSAAVIICLAWGALVLIDRIAPERVPVTAEGVYLPLEETLGTAEYQTALINDKVYYFTGSEDEPEKVALVGAEQGYHGPIYFYLVIDGSGEIEYLQILSHSDDPGLGTLITRSAFLDQFIGQNSDQLTLGVDIQGVTGATISSRAVVRGVSAELKRFRDNFYGPEAAEDAAYLDGVYLAEGSGFGGPLQVEVEITDGKIADVAILEHKETPGISDEALKLVPLRIVEANSPDVEAVTGATVSSEAVMAAVKQALAQAEVSSDSLDEPADELAGGVPDGVYRGSGAGFNGEILVDVTVSGGKVTAIDVVEHSDTGFIAEPTFAELIPQIVESQS
;
A
#
# COMPACT_ATOMS: atom_id res chain seq x y z
N MET A 1 11.32 70.64 21.78
CA MET A 1 9.93 71.12 21.94
C MET A 1 9.24 71.01 20.59
N ASN A 2 8.33 70.05 20.44
CA ASN A 2 7.42 69.99 19.30
C ASN A 2 6.03 69.76 19.89
N THR A 3 5.19 70.78 19.77
CA THR A 3 3.99 71.04 20.57
C THR A 3 2.74 70.58 19.84
N ASN A 4 2.41 69.29 19.95
CA ASN A 4 1.07 68.74 19.66
C ASN A 4 0.78 67.58 20.62
N GLY A 5 1.01 67.82 21.91
CA GLY A 5 0.75 66.85 22.97
C GLY A 5 -0.72 66.83 23.34
N HIS A 6 -1.51 66.02 22.65
CA HIS A 6 -2.76 65.52 23.24
C HIS A 6 -2.38 64.69 24.47
N TYR A 7 -2.59 65.26 25.66
CA TYR A 7 -2.41 64.55 26.92
C TYR A 7 -3.54 63.52 27.08
N TYR A 8 -3.30 62.30 26.65
CA TYR A 8 -4.10 61.15 27.04
C TYR A 8 -3.74 60.77 28.49
N ALA A 9 -4.70 60.23 29.24
CA ALA A 9 -4.55 59.78 30.64
C ALA A 9 -3.24 58.98 30.86
N PRO A 10 -2.62 59.03 32.07
CA PRO A 10 -1.29 58.47 32.29
C PRO A 10 -1.36 56.94 32.33
N VAL A 11 -1.34 56.30 31.17
CA VAL A 11 -1.14 54.86 31.04
C VAL A 11 0.34 54.64 30.74
N VAL A 12 1.02 53.91 31.61
CA VAL A 12 2.39 53.42 31.33
C VAL A 12 2.33 52.61 30.05
N ARG A 13 2.96 53.12 28.97
CA ARG A 13 2.97 52.41 27.68
C ARG A 13 3.85 51.17 27.82
N THR A 14 3.26 50.01 27.59
CA THR A 14 4.03 48.76 27.46
C THR A 14 4.81 48.77 26.14
N GLN A 15 5.99 48.16 26.14
CA GLN A 15 6.80 47.97 24.92
C GLN A 15 6.35 46.76 24.09
N VAL A 16 5.30 46.07 24.53
CA VAL A 16 4.74 44.89 23.85
C VAL A 16 3.66 45.35 22.88
N THR A 17 3.93 45.23 21.58
CA THR A 17 2.97 45.53 20.50
C THR A 17 2.56 44.23 19.80
N ILE A 18 1.38 44.22 19.18
CA ILE A 18 0.88 43.07 18.40
C ILE A 18 1.89 42.66 17.32
N GLU A 19 2.41 43.65 16.60
CA GLU A 19 3.45 43.46 15.57
C GLU A 19 4.67 42.69 16.11
N ARG A 20 5.19 43.08 17.27
CA ARG A 20 6.33 42.41 17.89
C ARG A 20 6.03 40.98 18.27
N ILE A 21 4.83 40.71 18.79
CA ILE A 21 4.37 39.37 19.12
C ILE A 21 4.29 38.51 17.84
N MET A 22 3.68 39.04 16.77
CA MET A 22 3.55 38.31 15.49
C MET A 22 4.91 38.00 14.86
N PHE A 23 5.86 38.94 14.91
CA PHE A 23 7.24 38.68 14.47
C PHE A 23 7.97 37.65 15.34
N ASP A 24 7.73 37.63 16.65
CA ASP A 24 8.27 36.59 17.52
C ASP A 24 7.68 35.20 17.18
N VAL A 25 6.39 35.12 16.82
CA VAL A 25 5.77 33.87 16.32
C VAL A 25 6.35 33.45 14.98
N ALA A 26 6.49 34.38 14.02
CA ALA A 26 7.13 34.11 12.74
C ALA A 26 8.56 33.60 12.93
N ALA A 27 9.33 34.20 13.85
CA ALA A 27 10.68 33.76 14.19
C ALA A 27 10.70 32.36 14.81
N ALA A 28 9.69 32.02 15.62
CA ALA A 28 9.56 30.69 16.22
C ALA A 28 9.23 29.59 15.21
N LEU A 29 8.66 29.93 14.05
CA LEU A 29 8.37 28.99 12.95
C LEU A 29 9.60 28.71 12.06
N ILE A 30 10.61 29.58 12.10
CA ILE A 30 11.83 29.46 11.27
C ILE A 30 12.55 28.12 11.48
N PRO A 31 12.77 27.59 12.71
CA PRO A 31 13.40 26.30 12.90
C PRO A 31 12.68 25.16 12.17
N SER A 32 11.35 25.08 12.27
CA SER A 32 10.53 24.09 11.55
C SER A 32 10.61 24.28 10.04
N TRP A 33 10.64 25.54 9.57
CA TRP A 33 10.80 25.82 8.15
C TRP A 33 12.17 25.40 7.62
N ILE A 34 13.25 25.69 8.35
CA ILE A 34 14.61 25.28 8.00
C ILE A 34 14.70 23.75 7.96
N ALA A 35 14.13 23.05 8.94
CA ALA A 35 14.08 21.59 8.92
C ALA A 35 13.37 21.09 7.65
N GLY A 36 12.19 21.62 7.33
CA GLY A 36 11.47 21.29 6.09
C GLY A 36 12.28 21.56 4.82
N ILE A 37 13.04 22.65 4.75
CA ILE A 37 13.94 22.96 3.62
C ILE A 37 15.09 21.96 3.53
N ILE A 38 15.66 21.53 4.66
CA ILE A 38 16.75 20.54 4.68
C ILE A 38 16.24 19.19 4.16
N PHE A 39 15.05 18.76 4.60
CA PHE A 39 14.49 17.45 4.27
C PHE A 39 13.89 17.37 2.86
N PHE A 40 13.18 18.41 2.43
CA PHE A 40 12.43 18.40 1.17
C PHE A 40 13.00 19.34 0.10
N GLY A 41 14.04 20.12 0.41
CA GLY A 41 14.73 20.97 -0.54
C GLY A 41 13.93 22.20 -1.00
N PHE A 42 14.08 22.53 -2.29
CA PHE A 42 13.53 23.75 -2.89
C PHE A 42 11.98 23.84 -2.86
N PRO A 43 11.20 22.77 -3.06
CA PRO A 43 9.74 22.83 -2.95
C PRO A 43 9.24 23.39 -1.62
N ALA A 44 9.84 22.98 -0.49
CA ALA A 44 9.45 23.47 0.84
C ALA A 44 9.73 24.96 1.05
N LEU A 45 10.83 25.48 0.48
CA LEU A 45 11.12 26.92 0.49
C LEU A 45 10.04 27.68 -0.30
N TRP A 46 9.76 27.22 -1.52
CA TRP A 46 8.89 27.92 -2.46
C TRP A 46 7.43 27.92 -2.01
N ILE A 47 6.91 26.81 -1.48
CA ILE A 47 5.52 26.70 -1.01
C ILE A 47 5.24 27.68 0.13
N VAL A 48 6.12 27.76 1.13
CA VAL A 48 5.96 28.67 2.27
C VAL A 48 6.09 30.14 1.83
N LEU A 49 6.99 30.45 0.90
CA LEU A 49 7.10 31.80 0.35
C LEU A 49 5.84 32.21 -0.42
N LEU A 50 5.30 31.32 -1.27
CA LEU A 50 4.09 31.59 -2.03
C LEU A 50 2.86 31.77 -1.15
N SER A 51 2.65 30.90 -0.15
CA SER A 51 1.53 31.04 0.79
C SER A 51 1.63 32.34 1.59
N THR A 52 2.83 32.67 2.07
CA THR A 52 3.09 33.90 2.82
C THR A 52 2.85 35.15 1.98
N ALA A 53 3.38 35.19 0.75
CA ALA A 53 3.18 36.29 -0.17
C ALA A 53 1.69 36.45 -0.54
N ALA A 54 0.99 35.35 -0.83
CA ALA A 54 -0.43 35.36 -1.15
C ALA A 54 -1.28 35.85 0.03
N ALA A 55 -1.00 35.42 1.26
CA ALA A 55 -1.71 35.86 2.46
C ALA A 55 -1.56 37.37 2.68
N VAL A 56 -0.32 37.86 2.65
CA VAL A 56 0.00 39.29 2.83
C VAL A 56 -0.63 40.14 1.73
N LEU A 57 -0.55 39.69 0.47
CA LEU A 57 -1.13 40.40 -0.66
C LEU A 57 -2.67 40.45 -0.56
N THR A 58 -3.30 39.33 -0.20
CA THR A 58 -4.76 39.25 -0.07
C THR A 58 -5.28 40.20 1.01
N GLU A 59 -4.63 40.21 2.18
CA GLU A 59 -5.01 41.13 3.26
C GLU A 59 -4.81 42.59 2.86
N ALA A 60 -3.67 42.90 2.23
CA ALA A 60 -3.36 44.25 1.77
C ALA A 60 -4.37 44.76 0.72
N LEU A 61 -4.74 43.92 -0.25
CA LEU A 61 -5.70 44.27 -1.30
C LEU A 61 -7.11 44.55 -0.75
N ILE A 62 -7.56 43.81 0.26
CA ILE A 62 -8.92 43.94 0.80
C ILE A 62 -9.01 45.09 1.81
N MET A 63 -8.03 45.22 2.71
CA MET A 63 -8.13 46.18 3.82
C MET A 63 -7.54 47.55 3.51
N ARG A 64 -6.60 47.68 2.55
CA ARG A 64 -5.70 48.86 2.51
C ARG A 64 -5.47 49.40 1.11
N TYR A 65 -6.56 49.78 0.44
CA TYR A 65 -6.49 50.62 -0.74
C TYR A 65 -6.37 52.11 -0.35
N PRO A 66 -5.33 52.86 -0.80
CA PRO A 66 -4.21 52.49 -1.68
C PRO A 66 -3.02 51.81 -0.96
N LEU A 67 -2.30 50.94 -1.69
CA LEU A 67 -1.19 50.12 -1.18
C LEU A 67 0.06 50.95 -0.89
N ASN A 68 0.34 51.22 0.39
CA ASN A 68 1.60 51.83 0.84
C ASN A 68 2.52 50.76 1.47
N LEU A 69 3.85 50.87 1.35
CA LEU A 69 4.80 49.86 1.88
C LEU A 69 4.64 49.58 3.39
N GLY A 70 4.40 50.61 4.21
CA GLY A 70 4.10 50.43 5.65
C GLY A 70 2.72 49.80 5.91
N GLY A 71 1.84 49.82 4.90
CA GLY A 71 0.51 49.23 4.93
C GLY A 71 0.49 47.73 4.63
N ILE A 72 1.46 47.21 3.87
CA ILE A 72 1.46 45.83 3.36
C ILE A 72 1.83 44.81 4.45
N ILE A 73 2.77 45.10 5.35
CA ILE A 73 3.21 44.18 6.43
C ILE A 73 2.59 44.52 7.80
N ALA A 74 1.92 45.67 7.90
CA ALA A 74 0.96 46.00 8.94
C ALA A 74 1.29 45.53 10.38
N ASP A 75 0.58 44.51 10.82
CA ASP A 75 0.61 43.91 12.16
C ASP A 75 1.35 42.57 12.18
N GLY A 76 1.91 42.12 11.05
CA GLY A 76 2.64 40.86 10.92
C GLY A 76 1.76 39.60 10.92
N SER A 77 0.43 39.72 10.99
CA SER A 77 -0.42 38.55 11.22
C SER A 77 -0.81 37.76 9.97
N ALA A 78 -0.98 38.42 8.80
CA ALA A 78 -1.08 37.71 7.53
C ALA A 78 0.22 36.97 7.18
N LEU A 79 1.37 37.51 7.58
CA LEU A 79 2.67 36.84 7.44
C LEU A 79 2.64 35.50 8.19
N VAL A 80 2.31 35.52 9.48
CA VAL A 80 2.21 34.29 10.30
C VAL A 80 1.17 33.32 9.73
N THR A 81 0.00 33.82 9.33
CA THR A 81 -1.07 32.97 8.77
C THR A 81 -0.61 32.26 7.50
N GLY A 82 0.02 32.97 6.57
CA GLY A 82 0.54 32.40 5.33
C GLY A 82 1.71 31.44 5.57
N MET A 83 2.61 31.74 6.53
CA MET A 83 3.67 30.82 6.92
C MET A 83 3.09 29.52 7.49
N LEU A 84 2.10 29.60 8.38
CA LEU A 84 1.42 28.44 8.94
C LEU A 84 0.73 27.62 7.85
N VAL A 85 -0.01 28.26 6.92
CA VAL A 85 -0.63 27.57 5.78
C VAL A 85 0.41 26.86 4.92
N GLY A 86 1.57 27.47 4.66
CA GLY A 86 2.62 26.80 3.89
C GLY A 86 3.24 25.60 4.61
N LEU A 87 3.49 25.75 5.92
CA LEU A 87 4.15 24.71 6.73
C LEU A 87 3.27 23.47 6.95
N ILE A 88 1.95 23.62 6.87
CA ILE A 88 1.01 22.49 7.04
C ILE A 88 0.65 21.79 5.73
N LEU A 89 1.26 22.17 4.61
CA LEU A 89 1.06 21.52 3.33
C LEU A 89 2.17 20.50 3.03
N PRO A 90 1.85 19.44 2.26
CA PRO A 90 2.86 18.56 1.69
C PRO A 90 3.80 19.33 0.74
N PRO A 91 5.08 18.94 0.63
CA PRO A 91 6.04 19.58 -0.28
C PRO A 91 5.75 19.32 -1.77
N THR A 92 4.87 18.36 -2.10
CA THR A 92 4.52 18.00 -3.48
C THR A 92 3.32 18.75 -4.04
N VAL A 93 2.69 19.63 -3.26
CA VAL A 93 1.51 20.35 -3.75
C VAL A 93 1.87 21.27 -4.92
N PRO A 94 1.02 21.35 -5.96
CA PRO A 94 1.17 22.34 -7.02
C PRO A 94 1.23 23.77 -6.45
N TRP A 95 2.01 24.64 -7.07
CA TRP A 95 2.29 26.01 -6.60
C TRP A 95 1.04 26.89 -6.39
N TRP A 96 -0.08 26.59 -7.05
CA TRP A 96 -1.32 27.36 -6.93
C TRP A 96 -2.14 26.98 -5.69
N ILE A 97 -2.01 25.76 -5.15
CA ILE A 97 -2.71 25.30 -3.94
C ILE A 97 -2.39 26.18 -2.71
N PRO A 98 -1.12 26.45 -2.35
CA PRO A 98 -0.80 27.31 -1.21
C PRO A 98 -1.34 28.74 -1.37
N ILE A 99 -1.43 29.24 -2.60
CA ILE A 99 -2.01 30.55 -2.91
C ILE A 99 -3.51 30.54 -2.60
N VAL A 100 -4.24 29.56 -3.15
CA VAL A 100 -5.68 29.41 -2.93
C VAL A 100 -5.99 29.22 -1.44
N GLY A 101 -5.26 28.36 -0.75
CA GLY A 101 -5.42 28.14 0.70
C GLY A 101 -5.20 29.39 1.52
N SER A 102 -4.18 30.19 1.16
CA SER A 102 -3.87 31.45 1.85
C SER A 102 -4.93 32.53 1.60
N ILE A 103 -5.49 32.59 0.39
CA ILE A 103 -6.62 33.47 0.08
C ILE A 103 -7.82 33.09 0.96
N PHE A 104 -8.18 31.82 1.05
CA PHE A 104 -9.30 31.37 1.88
C PHE A 104 -9.04 31.57 3.38
N ALA A 105 -7.82 31.31 3.84
CA ALA A 105 -7.42 31.57 5.23
C ALA A 105 -7.63 33.05 5.61
N ILE A 106 -7.20 33.98 4.75
CA ILE A 106 -7.33 35.41 5.01
C ILE A 106 -8.77 35.89 4.82
N THR A 107 -9.41 35.56 3.69
CA THR A 107 -10.76 36.05 3.38
C THR A 107 -11.80 35.48 4.34
N ILE A 108 -11.97 34.17 4.33
CA ILE A 108 -13.00 33.46 5.10
C ILE A 108 -12.57 33.31 6.56
N GLY A 109 -11.34 32.84 6.79
CA GLY A 109 -10.87 32.53 8.15
C GLY A 109 -10.65 33.76 9.02
N LYS A 110 -10.37 34.93 8.43
CA LYS A 110 -9.98 36.14 9.16
C LYS A 110 -10.86 37.37 8.87
N LEU A 111 -10.94 37.81 7.63
CA LEU A 111 -11.54 39.11 7.30
C LEU A 111 -13.07 39.14 7.40
N VAL A 112 -13.75 38.02 7.10
CA VAL A 112 -15.22 37.92 7.25
C VAL A 112 -15.68 38.20 8.68
N PHE A 113 -14.85 37.89 9.68
CA PHE A 113 -15.16 38.13 11.09
C PHE A 113 -14.69 39.49 11.61
N GLY A 114 -14.15 40.36 10.76
CA GLY A 114 -13.70 41.71 11.13
C GLY A 114 -12.20 41.84 11.38
N GLY A 115 -11.39 40.83 11.02
CA GLY A 115 -9.93 40.89 11.11
C GLY A 115 -9.37 40.48 12.48
N LEU A 116 -8.14 40.91 12.79
CA LEU A 116 -7.45 40.48 14.00
C LEU A 116 -8.22 40.79 15.29
N GLY A 117 -8.27 39.79 16.17
CA GLY A 117 -8.96 39.87 17.46
C GLY A 117 -10.43 39.45 17.42
N SER A 118 -11.02 39.29 16.23
CA SER A 118 -12.43 38.92 16.05
C SER A 118 -12.63 37.54 15.42
N ASN A 119 -11.56 36.87 15.01
CA ASN A 119 -11.63 35.55 14.38
C ASN A 119 -12.10 34.49 15.38
N ILE A 120 -13.16 33.77 15.03
CA ILE A 120 -13.68 32.67 15.85
C ILE A 120 -12.81 31.42 15.70
N PHE A 121 -12.27 31.20 14.50
CA PHE A 121 -11.48 30.04 14.14
C PHE A 121 -10.06 30.44 13.76
N ASN A 122 -9.10 29.53 13.98
CA ASN A 122 -7.73 29.71 13.51
C ASN A 122 -7.74 29.83 11.96
N PRO A 123 -7.33 30.99 11.39
CA PRO A 123 -7.46 31.23 9.95
C PRO A 123 -6.68 30.25 9.08
N ALA A 124 -5.48 29.85 9.51
CA ALA A 124 -4.64 28.92 8.75
C ALA A 124 -5.27 27.53 8.66
N LEU A 125 -5.87 27.06 9.76
CA LEU A 125 -6.59 25.79 9.80
C LEU A 125 -7.88 25.82 8.98
N VAL A 126 -8.58 26.96 8.92
CA VAL A 126 -9.73 27.13 8.01
C VAL A 126 -9.27 26.97 6.55
N GLY A 127 -8.15 27.60 6.19
CA GLY A 127 -7.54 27.42 4.87
C GLY A 127 -7.20 25.96 4.58
N ARG A 128 -6.55 25.25 5.51
CA ARG A 128 -6.23 23.82 5.38
C ARG A 128 -7.49 22.96 5.26
N ALA A 129 -8.53 23.22 6.06
CA ALA A 129 -9.78 22.47 6.00
C ALA A 129 -10.46 22.59 4.63
N VAL A 130 -10.51 23.81 4.06
CA VAL A 130 -11.05 24.02 2.71
C VAL A 130 -10.21 23.28 1.67
N LEU A 131 -8.89 23.38 1.74
CA LEU A 131 -8.00 22.68 0.81
C LEU A 131 -8.11 21.16 0.92
N LEU A 132 -8.20 20.63 2.14
CA LEU A 132 -8.31 19.19 2.38
C LEU A 132 -9.63 18.65 1.85
N LEU A 133 -10.73 19.40 1.95
CA LEU A 133 -12.04 18.96 1.42
C LEU A 133 -12.14 19.13 -0.10
N ALA A 134 -11.56 20.20 -0.67
CA ALA A 134 -11.68 20.50 -2.09
C ALA A 134 -10.62 19.80 -2.96
N PHE A 135 -9.43 19.54 -2.39
CA PHE A 135 -8.26 19.03 -3.09
C PHE A 135 -7.59 17.90 -2.28
N THR A 136 -8.37 16.88 -1.91
CA THR A 136 -7.92 15.74 -1.09
C THR A 136 -6.67 15.05 -1.66
N ALA A 137 -6.68 14.67 -2.95
CA ALA A 137 -5.62 13.90 -3.59
C ALA A 137 -4.21 14.52 -3.47
N PRO A 138 -3.98 15.80 -3.83
CA PRO A 138 -2.66 16.43 -3.64
C PRO A 138 -2.32 16.70 -2.17
N MET A 139 -3.32 16.78 -1.29
CA MET A 139 -3.13 17.03 0.15
C MET A 139 -2.68 15.79 0.93
N VAL A 140 -2.90 14.59 0.38
CA VAL A 140 -2.52 13.31 1.04
C VAL A 140 -1.34 12.62 0.37
N LYS A 141 -0.73 13.25 -0.64
CA LYS A 141 0.48 12.74 -1.30
C LYS A 141 1.72 13.27 -0.59
N PHE A 142 2.49 12.38 0.02
CA PHE A 142 3.72 12.73 0.74
C PHE A 142 4.93 12.03 0.10
N VAL A 143 6.12 12.58 0.34
CA VAL A 143 7.38 12.06 -0.18
C VAL A 143 8.38 11.86 0.96
N SER A 144 9.24 10.86 0.80
CA SER A 144 10.34 10.61 1.70
C SER A 144 11.33 11.78 1.67
N PRO A 145 11.87 12.18 2.83
CA PRO A 145 12.97 13.13 2.87
C PRO A 145 14.16 12.61 2.07
N PHE A 146 14.86 13.51 1.38
CA PHE A 146 16.07 13.27 0.57
C PHE A 146 15.91 12.40 -0.69
N ASP A 147 15.03 11.40 -0.70
CA ASP A 147 14.89 10.48 -1.84
C ASP A 147 13.72 10.79 -2.77
N ALA A 148 12.85 11.75 -2.42
CA ALA A 148 11.70 12.21 -3.23
C ALA A 148 10.78 11.08 -3.74
N VAL A 149 10.89 9.88 -3.15
CA VAL A 149 10.04 8.74 -3.42
C VAL A 149 8.73 8.98 -2.70
N THR A 150 7.61 8.75 -3.37
CA THR A 150 6.30 8.79 -2.72
C THR A 150 6.21 7.69 -1.68
N GLU A 151 6.03 8.09 -0.43
CA GLU A 151 5.91 7.20 0.71
C GLU A 151 4.66 7.59 1.49
N ALA A 152 3.99 6.60 2.07
CA ALA A 152 2.88 6.88 2.97
C ALA A 152 3.38 7.56 4.26
N THR A 153 2.53 8.38 4.88
CA THR A 153 2.93 9.10 6.11
C THR A 153 3.17 8.11 7.24
N PRO A 154 3.97 8.48 8.25
CA PRO A 154 4.12 7.69 9.47
C PRO A 154 2.79 7.29 10.08
N LEU A 155 1.77 8.15 10.02
CA LEU A 155 0.42 7.84 10.50
C LEU A 155 -0.26 6.66 9.80
N LEU A 156 0.12 6.38 8.55
CA LEU A 156 -0.44 5.29 7.74
C LEU A 156 0.49 4.07 7.70
N THR A 157 1.80 4.26 7.84
CA THR A 157 2.81 3.21 7.65
C THR A 157 3.42 2.69 8.95
N MET A 158 3.49 3.54 9.99
CA MET A 158 4.11 3.19 11.27
C MET A 158 3.03 2.95 12.33
N ARG A 159 3.20 1.88 13.11
CA ARG A 159 2.34 1.58 14.27
C ARG A 159 3.04 1.76 15.61
N ALA A 160 4.34 2.06 15.59
CA ALA A 160 5.18 2.21 16.78
C ALA A 160 6.11 3.41 16.63
N PHE A 161 6.57 3.91 17.77
CA PHE A 161 7.47 5.05 17.85
C PHE A 161 8.84 4.73 17.23
N ASP A 162 9.28 5.59 16.31
CA ASP A 162 10.63 5.60 15.76
C ASP A 162 11.30 6.94 16.09
N TRP A 163 12.58 6.87 16.45
CA TRP A 163 13.42 8.03 16.68
C TRP A 163 13.54 8.95 15.45
N LYS A 164 13.25 8.45 14.25
CA LYS A 164 13.11 9.26 13.03
C LYS A 164 12.08 10.39 13.19
N LEU A 165 11.01 10.19 13.96
CA LEU A 165 9.99 11.22 14.25
C LEU A 165 10.55 12.39 15.06
N ILE A 166 11.54 12.12 15.93
CA ILE A 166 12.18 13.16 16.73
C ILE A 166 13.11 14.03 15.87
N TRP A 167 13.93 13.37 15.05
CA TRP A 167 14.92 14.05 14.21
C TRP A 167 14.30 14.69 12.96
N GLY A 168 13.29 14.04 12.39
CA GLY A 168 12.48 14.52 11.28
C GLY A 168 12.75 13.88 9.92
N ASN A 169 13.44 12.74 9.89
CA ASN A 169 13.60 11.95 8.67
C ASN A 169 12.34 11.10 8.39
N VAL A 170 11.20 11.76 8.26
CA VAL A 170 9.89 11.14 8.04
C VAL A 170 9.07 11.92 7.00
N SER A 171 8.24 11.18 6.26
CA SER A 171 7.30 11.73 5.28
C SER A 171 6.18 12.53 5.98
N GLY A 172 5.83 13.71 5.47
CA GLY A 172 4.79 14.54 6.11
C GLY A 172 4.73 15.97 5.57
N SER A 173 3.93 16.81 6.24
CA SER A 173 3.87 18.24 5.93
C SER A 173 5.14 18.96 6.35
N ILE A 174 5.50 20.03 5.62
CA ILE A 174 6.80 20.70 5.70
C ILE A 174 7.24 21.06 7.13
N GLY A 175 6.32 21.57 7.95
CA GLY A 175 6.61 22.04 9.31
C GLY A 175 6.48 20.98 10.40
N GLU A 176 5.92 19.81 10.09
CA GLU A 176 5.57 18.78 11.06
C GLU A 176 6.67 17.72 11.23
N THR A 177 7.61 17.65 10.29
CA THR A 177 8.59 16.56 10.19
C THR A 177 9.47 16.43 11.41
N SER A 178 10.02 17.52 11.95
CA SER A 178 10.99 17.46 13.04
C SER A 178 10.42 17.93 14.38
N ALA A 179 10.22 17.00 15.31
CA ALA A 179 9.75 17.33 16.66
C ALA A 179 10.74 18.27 17.39
N ILE A 180 12.05 18.08 17.22
CA ILE A 180 13.06 18.96 17.83
C ILE A 180 12.92 20.40 17.32
N ALA A 181 12.74 20.58 16.01
CA ALA A 181 12.58 21.92 15.44
C ALA A 181 11.34 22.64 16.02
N ILE A 182 10.24 21.90 16.19
CA ILE A 182 9.02 22.39 16.83
C ILE A 182 9.28 22.78 18.29
N LEU A 183 9.98 21.92 19.05
CA LEU A 183 10.29 22.17 20.46
C LEU A 183 11.22 23.37 20.66
N ILE A 184 12.15 23.64 19.75
CA ILE A 184 12.99 24.84 19.77
C ILE A 184 12.12 26.10 19.62
N GLY A 185 11.19 26.09 18.67
CA GLY A 185 10.22 27.18 18.51
C GLY A 185 9.31 27.34 19.74
N ALA A 186 8.84 26.23 20.30
CA ALA A 186 8.05 26.21 21.54
C ALA A 186 8.81 26.84 22.72
N ALA A 187 10.07 26.45 22.90
CA ALA A 187 10.93 26.97 23.95
C ALA A 187 11.14 28.49 23.82
N TYR A 188 11.32 29.00 22.59
CA TYR A 188 11.43 30.43 22.32
C TYR A 188 10.15 31.19 22.73
N LEU A 189 8.98 30.69 22.34
CA LEU A 189 7.70 31.33 22.66
C LEU A 189 7.36 31.28 24.15
N LEU A 190 7.69 30.17 24.83
CA LEU A 190 7.53 30.03 26.28
C LEU A 190 8.48 30.96 27.04
N TYR A 191 9.74 31.07 26.59
CA TYR A 191 10.72 32.00 27.17
C TYR A 191 10.25 33.46 27.06
N ARG A 192 9.71 33.83 25.88
CA ARG A 192 9.12 35.17 25.65
C ARG A 192 7.78 35.39 26.36
N ARG A 193 7.16 34.33 26.91
CA ARG A 193 5.83 34.33 27.55
C ARG A 193 4.69 34.74 26.61
N HIS A 194 4.82 34.43 25.33
CA HIS A 194 3.76 34.68 24.34
C HIS A 194 2.69 33.59 24.31
N ILE A 195 3.07 32.35 24.66
CA ILE A 195 2.15 31.21 24.78
C ILE A 195 2.08 30.69 26.22
N ASP A 196 0.94 30.13 26.60
CA ASP A 196 0.72 29.49 27.91
C ASP A 196 1.01 27.99 27.80
N TRP A 197 1.85 27.45 28.68
CA TRP A 197 2.26 26.04 28.68
C TRP A 197 1.09 25.07 28.86
N ARG A 198 -0.03 25.52 29.44
CA ARG A 198 -1.19 24.66 29.72
C ARG A 198 -1.83 24.11 28.45
N ILE A 199 -1.81 24.85 27.35
CA ILE A 199 -2.40 24.39 26.07
C ILE A 199 -1.53 23.28 25.45
N PRO A 200 -0.23 23.50 25.17
CA PRO A 200 0.58 22.44 24.54
C PRO A 200 0.72 21.19 25.42
N VAL A 201 0.91 21.37 26.73
CA VAL A 201 1.04 20.23 27.67
C VAL A 201 -0.30 19.52 27.83
N GLY A 202 -1.41 20.25 27.94
CA GLY A 202 -2.75 19.64 28.02
C GLY A 202 -3.07 18.83 26.77
N TYR A 203 -2.75 19.36 25.59
CA TYR A 203 -2.92 18.68 24.30
C TYR A 203 -2.09 17.40 24.23
N ALA A 204 -0.78 17.48 24.47
CA ALA A 204 0.09 16.31 24.40
C ALA A 204 -0.25 15.26 25.46
N ALA A 205 -0.56 15.67 26.69
CA ALA A 205 -0.87 14.75 27.78
C ALA A 205 -2.17 13.98 27.56
N THR A 206 -3.23 14.62 27.06
CA THR A 206 -4.48 13.90 26.77
C THR A 206 -4.39 13.05 25.52
N ALA A 207 -3.65 13.48 24.49
CA ALA A 207 -3.37 12.64 23.34
C ALA A 207 -2.59 11.37 23.75
N PHE A 208 -1.57 11.53 24.58
CA PHE A 208 -0.81 10.39 25.15
C PHE A 208 -1.72 9.45 25.94
N ALA A 209 -2.54 9.99 26.85
CA ALA A 209 -3.44 9.19 27.68
C ALA A 209 -4.52 8.49 26.85
N ALA A 210 -5.11 9.17 25.86
CA ALA A 210 -6.12 8.59 24.98
C ALA A 210 -5.53 7.47 24.10
N ALA A 211 -4.35 7.69 23.53
CA ALA A 211 -3.64 6.67 22.76
C ALA A 211 -3.33 5.43 23.64
N TRP A 212 -2.83 5.65 24.85
CA TRP A 212 -2.55 4.56 25.80
C TRP A 212 -3.81 3.76 26.17
N LEU A 213 -4.94 4.44 26.39
CA LEU A 213 -6.22 3.79 26.70
C LEU A 213 -6.78 2.96 25.54
N LEU A 214 -6.48 3.34 24.29
CA LEU A 214 -6.89 2.62 23.09
C LEU A 214 -5.90 1.52 22.68
N GLY A 215 -4.83 1.30 23.44
CA GLY A 215 -3.80 0.31 23.10
C GLY A 215 -2.85 0.74 21.98
N LEU A 216 -2.86 2.01 21.60
CA LEU A 216 -1.94 2.60 20.61
C LEU A 216 -0.62 3.01 21.28
N ASP A 217 0.46 3.11 20.50
CA ASP A 217 1.73 3.64 21.00
C ASP A 217 1.57 5.15 21.36
N PRO A 218 1.70 5.52 22.65
CA PRO A 218 1.45 6.90 23.09
C PRO A 218 2.50 7.90 22.59
N TRP A 219 3.75 7.46 22.42
CA TRP A 219 4.83 8.33 21.94
C TRP A 219 4.70 8.60 20.45
N PHE A 220 4.34 7.55 19.70
CA PHE A 220 3.98 7.69 18.30
C PHE A 220 2.81 8.67 18.12
N ALA A 221 1.73 8.51 18.88
CA ALA A 221 0.54 9.35 18.78
C ALA A 221 0.83 10.85 18.99
N VAL A 222 1.73 11.20 19.91
CA VAL A 222 2.10 12.59 20.20
C VAL A 222 3.08 13.16 19.18
N THR A 223 4.05 12.37 18.74
CA THR A 223 5.14 12.83 17.86
C THR A 223 4.80 12.75 16.37
N ALA A 224 3.82 11.95 15.97
CA ALA A 224 3.40 11.80 14.58
C ALA A 224 2.23 12.74 14.21
N GLY A 225 2.18 13.11 12.93
CA GLY A 225 0.96 13.64 12.30
C GLY A 225 0.53 15.04 12.74
N GLY A 226 1.46 15.99 12.79
CA GLY A 226 1.14 17.40 13.01
C GLY A 226 0.64 17.79 14.40
N LEU A 227 0.44 16.84 15.31
CA LEU A 227 -0.13 17.10 16.64
C LEU A 227 0.73 18.07 17.44
N LEU A 228 2.03 17.80 17.56
CA LEU A 228 2.95 18.65 18.30
C LEU A 228 3.07 20.05 17.66
N PHE A 229 3.11 20.12 16.32
CA PHE A 229 3.15 21.38 15.58
C PHE A 229 1.90 22.22 15.86
N ALA A 230 0.72 21.62 15.77
CA ALA A 230 -0.54 22.30 16.05
C ALA A 230 -0.67 22.69 17.53
N ALA A 231 -0.23 21.84 18.45
CA ALA A 231 -0.26 22.12 19.89
C ALA A 231 0.53 23.38 20.25
N VAL A 232 1.66 23.64 19.58
CA VAL A 232 2.58 24.75 19.87
C VAL A 232 2.29 26.01 19.05
N PHE A 233 1.85 25.88 17.79
CA PHE A 233 1.76 27.04 16.88
C PHE A 233 0.34 27.40 16.46
N MET A 234 -0.64 26.50 16.66
CA MET A 234 -2.01 26.71 16.16
C MET A 234 -3.05 26.77 17.28
N ALA A 235 -2.97 25.85 18.24
CA ALA A 235 -3.85 25.80 19.39
C ALA A 235 -3.58 26.94 20.38
N THR A 236 -2.34 27.45 20.42
CA THR A 236 -1.94 28.60 21.25
C THR A 236 -2.15 29.94 20.57
N ASP A 237 -2.92 30.00 19.48
CA ASP A 237 -3.30 31.26 18.88
C ASP A 237 -4.09 32.13 19.88
N MET A 238 -3.68 33.39 20.01
CA MET A 238 -4.09 34.28 21.10
C MET A 238 -5.53 34.78 20.98
N VAL A 239 -6.09 34.72 19.77
CA VAL A 239 -7.46 35.18 19.50
C VAL A 239 -8.48 34.06 19.72
N THR A 240 -8.09 32.83 19.39
CA THR A 240 -9.01 31.69 19.28
C THR A 240 -8.94 30.76 20.49
N SER A 241 -8.01 30.98 21.43
CA SER A 241 -7.91 30.21 22.67
C SER A 241 -8.60 30.89 23.86
N PRO A 242 -9.02 30.14 24.90
CA PRO A 242 -9.70 30.73 26.06
C PRO A 242 -8.80 31.69 26.84
N VAL A 243 -9.42 32.68 27.49
CA VAL A 243 -8.68 33.69 28.25
C VAL A 243 -8.24 33.14 29.62
N ASN A 244 -9.05 32.26 30.21
CA ASN A 244 -8.82 31.78 31.58
C ASN A 244 -7.81 30.64 31.65
N PRO A 245 -6.95 30.59 32.69
CA PRO A 245 -6.02 29.49 32.98
C PRO A 245 -6.63 28.08 32.88
N MET A 246 -7.77 27.86 33.52
CA MET A 246 -8.44 26.56 33.52
C MET A 246 -9.10 26.26 32.17
N GLY A 247 -9.63 27.29 31.50
CA GLY A 247 -10.20 27.19 30.16
C GLY A 247 -9.14 26.75 29.15
N ARG A 248 -7.93 27.34 29.21
CA ARG A 248 -6.79 26.96 28.38
C ARG A 248 -6.37 25.50 28.55
N LEU A 249 -6.33 25.02 29.79
CA LEU A 249 -6.01 23.61 30.06
C LEU A 249 -7.09 22.69 29.48
N LEU A 250 -8.37 22.96 29.75
CA LEU A 250 -9.48 22.17 29.21
C LEU A 250 -9.53 22.20 27.69
N PHE A 251 -9.21 23.34 27.09
CA PHE A 251 -9.12 23.49 25.64
C PHE A 251 -8.00 22.61 25.06
N GLY A 252 -6.79 22.68 25.61
CA GLY A 252 -5.68 21.80 25.21
C GLY A 252 -6.07 20.32 25.37
N CYS A 253 -6.60 19.95 26.53
CA CYS A 253 -7.08 18.59 26.81
C CYS A 253 -8.11 18.11 25.77
N GLY A 254 -9.07 18.95 25.43
CA GLY A 254 -10.11 18.65 24.44
C GLY A 254 -9.55 18.49 23.03
N CYS A 255 -8.58 19.33 22.62
CA CYS A 255 -7.90 19.18 21.33
C CYS A 255 -7.16 17.84 21.25
N GLY A 256 -6.40 17.47 22.29
CA GLY A 256 -5.65 16.21 22.31
C GLY A 256 -6.53 14.97 22.27
N PHE A 257 -7.60 14.95 23.06
CA PHE A 257 -8.58 13.87 23.03
C PHE A 257 -9.27 13.76 21.66
N LEU A 258 -9.76 14.88 21.14
CA LEU A 258 -10.51 14.89 19.88
C LEU A 258 -9.62 14.53 18.69
N THR A 259 -8.33 14.88 18.71
CA THR A 259 -7.39 14.46 17.68
C THR A 259 -7.24 12.94 17.64
N ILE A 260 -6.98 12.29 18.79
CA ILE A 260 -6.84 10.83 18.82
C ILE A 260 -8.16 10.14 18.45
N PHE A 261 -9.27 10.66 18.96
CA PHE A 261 -10.61 10.19 18.60
C PHE A 261 -10.84 10.22 17.09
N LEU A 262 -10.51 11.33 16.43
CA LEU A 262 -10.67 11.45 14.99
C LEU A 262 -9.72 10.54 14.22
N ARG A 263 -8.50 10.31 14.71
CA ARG A 263 -7.55 9.40 14.06
C ARG A 263 -8.02 7.95 14.07
N GLU A 264 -8.62 7.51 15.16
CA GLU A 264 -9.07 6.12 15.32
C GLU A 264 -10.41 5.86 14.64
N PHE A 265 -11.37 6.78 14.78
CA PHE A 265 -12.76 6.54 14.40
C PHE A 265 -13.19 7.22 13.10
N THR A 266 -12.28 7.89 12.40
CA THR A 266 -12.58 8.52 11.11
C THR A 266 -11.53 8.19 10.07
N SER A 267 -11.90 8.30 8.79
CA SER A 267 -10.98 8.09 7.67
C SER A 267 -9.94 9.20 7.49
N PHE A 268 -9.88 10.19 8.40
CA PHE A 268 -8.90 11.28 8.34
C PHE A 268 -7.66 10.95 9.20
N PRO A 269 -6.54 10.51 8.61
CA PRO A 269 -5.41 9.96 9.36
C PRO A 269 -4.73 10.95 10.31
N GLU A 270 -4.89 12.27 10.11
CA GLU A 270 -4.28 13.29 10.98
C GLU A 270 -5.20 13.75 12.11
N GLY A 271 -6.49 13.97 11.85
CA GLY A 271 -7.50 14.47 12.81
C GLY A 271 -7.30 15.90 13.36
N VAL A 272 -6.07 16.42 13.36
CA VAL A 272 -5.66 17.66 14.06
C VAL A 272 -6.43 18.91 13.61
N THR A 273 -6.57 19.11 12.30
CA THR A 273 -7.21 20.31 11.74
C THR A 273 -8.65 20.46 12.25
N PHE A 274 -9.42 19.38 12.14
CA PHE A 274 -10.81 19.39 12.57
C PHE A 274 -10.92 19.43 14.10
N ALA A 275 -10.05 18.74 14.84
CA ALA A 275 -10.05 18.77 16.29
C ALA A 275 -9.89 20.19 16.85
N VAL A 276 -8.90 20.95 16.34
CA VAL A 276 -8.65 22.32 16.79
C VAL A 276 -9.78 23.26 16.37
N LEU A 277 -10.31 23.14 15.15
CA LEU A 277 -11.43 23.96 14.70
C LEU A 277 -12.71 23.71 15.51
N THR A 278 -13.00 22.45 15.85
CA THR A 278 -14.13 22.10 16.71
C THR A 278 -13.93 22.68 18.11
N MET A 279 -12.72 22.59 18.68
CA MET A 279 -12.45 23.17 19.99
C MET A 279 -12.50 24.70 19.97
N ASN A 280 -12.10 25.37 18.88
CA ASN A 280 -12.26 26.82 18.72
C ASN A 280 -13.74 27.23 18.82
N ALA A 281 -14.66 26.45 18.23
CA ALA A 281 -16.11 26.69 18.38
C ALA A 281 -16.59 26.54 19.83
N VAL A 282 -15.91 25.72 20.64
CA VAL A 282 -16.26 25.44 22.04
C VAL A 282 -15.66 26.48 23.00
N VAL A 283 -14.71 27.32 22.56
CA VAL A 283 -14.05 28.34 23.40
C VAL A 283 -15.01 29.30 24.09
N PRO A 284 -16.04 29.88 23.43
CA PRO A 284 -17.01 30.75 24.11
C PRO A 284 -17.77 30.05 25.25
N LEU A 285 -17.97 28.73 25.14
CA LEU A 285 -18.56 27.92 26.20
C LEU A 285 -17.55 27.71 27.34
N LEU A 286 -16.31 27.36 27.02
CA LEU A 286 -15.24 27.18 28.02
C LEU A 286 -14.99 28.45 28.84
N ASP A 287 -14.98 29.63 28.21
CA ASP A 287 -14.79 30.89 28.93
C ASP A 287 -15.97 31.19 29.87
N LYS A 288 -17.21 30.90 29.45
CA LYS A 288 -18.40 31.01 30.33
C LYS A 288 -18.36 30.03 31.50
N LEU A 289 -17.79 28.84 31.31
CA LEU A 289 -17.69 27.81 32.35
C LEU A 289 -16.53 28.07 33.31
N THR A 290 -15.44 28.69 32.85
CA THR A 290 -14.20 28.83 33.63
C THR A 290 -13.99 30.21 34.24
N VAL A 291 -15.04 31.03 34.30
CA VAL A 291 -14.99 32.38 34.87
C VAL A 291 -14.39 32.35 36.29
N PRO A 292 -13.30 33.11 36.53
CA PRO A 292 -12.65 33.13 37.82
C PRO A 292 -13.55 33.81 38.86
N VAL A 293 -13.38 33.40 40.11
CA VAL A 293 -14.12 33.98 41.23
C VAL A 293 -13.53 35.35 41.55
N ILE A 294 -14.38 36.35 41.75
CA ILE A 294 -13.95 37.69 42.16
C ILE A 294 -13.20 37.56 43.50
N PHE A 295 -12.05 38.24 43.61
CA PHE A 295 -11.23 38.20 44.81
C PHE A 295 -12.04 38.63 46.05
N GLY A 296 -12.03 37.82 47.10
CA GLY A 296 -12.80 38.05 48.33
C GLY A 296 -14.24 37.51 48.33
N ALA A 297 -14.76 37.04 47.19
CA ALA A 297 -16.06 36.36 47.13
C ALA A 297 -15.89 34.84 47.28
N SER A 298 -16.76 34.20 48.08
CA SER A 298 -16.85 32.74 48.08
C SER A 298 -17.52 32.25 46.79
N LYS A 299 -17.05 31.14 46.21
CA LYS A 299 -17.76 30.47 45.10
C LYS A 299 -19.21 30.22 45.49
N THR A 300 -20.15 30.87 44.83
CA THR A 300 -21.59 30.66 45.03
C THR A 300 -21.94 29.20 44.72
N ARG A 301 -22.89 28.61 45.46
CA ARG A 301 -23.33 27.22 45.27
C ARG A 301 -23.71 26.94 43.81
N ASP A 302 -24.38 27.89 43.16
CA ASP A 302 -24.78 27.80 41.74
C ASP A 302 -23.60 27.79 40.78
N GLN A 303 -22.51 28.49 41.11
CA GLN A 303 -21.31 28.53 40.28
C GLN A 303 -20.54 27.20 40.39
N ARG A 304 -20.47 26.60 41.59
CA ARG A 304 -19.95 25.23 41.80
C ARG A 304 -20.83 24.19 41.10
N PHE A 305 -22.14 24.33 41.22
CA PHE A 305 -23.10 23.42 40.60
C PHE A 305 -22.99 23.47 39.07
N ARG A 306 -23.02 24.67 38.45
CA ARG A 306 -22.86 24.81 36.99
C ARG A 306 -21.52 24.27 36.49
N THR A 307 -20.40 24.59 37.16
CA THR A 307 -19.09 24.07 36.75
C THR A 307 -19.01 22.54 36.87
N THR A 308 -19.54 21.98 37.96
CA THR A 308 -19.53 20.51 38.18
C THR A 308 -20.46 19.80 37.19
N VAL A 309 -21.66 20.33 36.96
CA VAL A 309 -22.63 19.75 36.01
C VAL A 309 -22.11 19.84 34.58
N SER A 310 -21.54 20.97 34.16
CA SER A 310 -21.01 21.11 32.81
C SER A 310 -19.78 20.21 32.58
N ALA A 311 -18.89 20.07 33.57
CA ALA A 311 -17.80 19.11 33.50
C ALA A 311 -18.32 17.66 33.43
N ALA A 312 -19.31 17.31 34.25
CA ALA A 312 -19.93 15.99 34.23
C ALA A 312 -20.64 15.70 32.90
N VAL A 313 -21.33 16.67 32.30
CA VAL A 313 -21.97 16.52 30.98
C VAL A 313 -20.93 16.29 29.89
N ILE A 314 -19.82 17.04 29.89
CA ILE A 314 -18.74 16.85 28.91
C ILE A 314 -18.11 15.45 29.08
N ILE A 315 -17.84 15.03 30.32
CA ILE A 315 -17.30 13.69 30.61
C ILE A 315 -18.30 12.59 30.21
N CYS A 316 -19.58 12.75 30.51
CA CYS A 316 -20.62 11.79 30.13
C CYS A 316 -20.84 11.73 28.61
N LEU A 317 -20.72 12.85 27.90
CA LEU A 317 -20.79 12.85 26.43
C LEU A 317 -19.56 12.19 25.82
N ALA A 318 -18.35 12.46 26.35
CA ALA A 318 -17.13 11.80 25.92
C ALA A 318 -17.16 10.29 26.21
N TRP A 319 -17.58 9.91 27.42
CA TRP A 319 -17.76 8.50 27.81
C TRP A 319 -18.86 7.84 26.99
N GLY A 320 -19.99 8.52 26.77
CA GLY A 320 -21.11 8.03 25.97
C GLY A 320 -20.71 7.79 24.52
N ALA A 321 -19.91 8.69 23.94
CA ALA A 321 -19.32 8.49 22.62
C ALA A 321 -18.38 7.28 22.61
N LEU A 322 -17.47 7.16 23.58
CA LEU A 322 -16.55 6.01 23.67
C LEU A 322 -17.29 4.67 23.84
N VAL A 323 -18.33 4.61 24.68
CA VAL A 323 -19.14 3.39 24.89
C VAL A 323 -20.00 3.08 23.66
N LEU A 324 -20.55 4.10 23.00
CA LEU A 324 -21.30 3.88 21.77
C LEU A 324 -20.38 3.32 20.68
N ILE A 325 -19.15 3.80 20.62
CA ILE A 325 -18.14 3.35 19.67
C ILE A 325 -17.63 1.95 20.00
N ASP A 326 -17.33 1.64 21.26
CA ASP A 326 -16.99 0.27 21.70
C ASP A 326 -18.09 -0.74 21.30
N ARG A 327 -19.35 -0.29 21.22
CA ARG A 327 -20.48 -1.12 20.79
C ARG A 327 -20.70 -1.18 19.27
N ILE A 328 -20.16 -0.24 18.51
CA ILE A 328 -20.39 -0.11 17.06
C ILE A 328 -19.13 -0.49 16.26
N ALA A 329 -17.93 -0.28 16.82
CA ALA A 329 -16.66 -0.57 16.18
C ALA A 329 -16.50 -2.10 16.10
N PRO A 330 -16.45 -2.67 14.89
CA PRO A 330 -16.17 -4.09 14.76
C PRO A 330 -14.73 -4.36 15.19
N GLU A 331 -14.50 -5.38 16.03
CA GLU A 331 -13.16 -5.93 16.27
C GLU A 331 -12.61 -6.44 14.93
N ARG A 332 -11.78 -5.66 14.23
CA ARG A 332 -11.09 -6.17 13.04
C ARG A 332 -9.66 -5.69 13.05
N VAL A 333 -8.75 -6.64 13.23
CA VAL A 333 -7.34 -6.42 12.96
C VAL A 333 -7.23 -6.21 11.44
N PRO A 334 -6.80 -5.03 10.96
CA PRO A 334 -6.61 -4.83 9.53
C PRO A 334 -5.56 -5.81 9.02
N VAL A 335 -5.96 -6.66 8.07
CA VAL A 335 -5.06 -7.60 7.42
C VAL A 335 -4.18 -6.82 6.45
N THR A 336 -2.87 -6.92 6.63
CA THR A 336 -1.88 -6.22 5.81
C THR A 336 -0.92 -7.22 5.20
N ALA A 337 -0.59 -7.03 3.93
CA ALA A 337 0.50 -7.73 3.25
C ALA A 337 1.44 -6.70 2.64
N GLU A 338 2.75 -6.89 2.82
CA GLU A 338 3.79 -5.97 2.31
C GLU A 338 3.59 -4.50 2.72
N GLY A 339 3.03 -4.25 3.91
CA GLY A 339 2.76 -2.91 4.42
C GLY A 339 1.55 -2.20 3.79
N VAL A 340 0.78 -2.89 2.95
CA VAL A 340 -0.45 -2.38 2.32
C VAL A 340 -1.67 -3.06 2.93
N TYR A 341 -2.73 -2.27 3.16
CA TYR A 341 -4.02 -2.76 3.63
C TYR A 341 -4.72 -3.57 2.54
N LEU A 342 -5.16 -4.79 2.88
CA LEU A 342 -5.98 -5.60 1.99
C LEU A 342 -7.46 -5.24 2.21
N PRO A 343 -8.19 -4.73 1.19
CA PRO A 343 -9.59 -4.34 1.31
C PRO A 343 -10.54 -5.56 1.28
N LEU A 344 -10.27 -6.57 2.11
CA LEU A 344 -10.93 -7.89 2.10
C LEU A 344 -12.46 -7.79 2.12
N GLU A 345 -13.05 -6.94 2.98
CA GLU A 345 -14.50 -6.79 3.06
C GLU A 345 -15.13 -6.18 1.80
N GLU A 346 -14.47 -5.20 1.20
CA GLU A 346 -14.97 -4.54 -0.02
C GLU A 346 -14.88 -5.47 -1.22
N THR A 347 -13.79 -6.26 -1.29
CA THR A 347 -13.55 -7.14 -2.43
C THR A 347 -14.23 -8.51 -2.30
N LEU A 348 -14.34 -9.07 -1.09
CA LEU A 348 -15.09 -10.32 -0.84
C LEU A 348 -16.60 -10.06 -0.66
N GLY A 349 -17.02 -8.81 -0.49
CA GLY A 349 -18.42 -8.41 -0.31
C GLY A 349 -19.00 -8.72 1.07
N THR A 350 -18.23 -9.34 1.95
CA THR A 350 -18.61 -9.63 3.34
C THR A 350 -17.39 -9.56 4.26
N ALA A 351 -17.67 -9.30 5.53
CA ALA A 351 -16.69 -9.35 6.61
C ALA A 351 -16.47 -10.76 7.17
N GLU A 352 -17.39 -11.67 6.89
CA GLU A 352 -17.34 -13.06 7.34
C GLU A 352 -16.60 -13.89 6.28
N TYR A 353 -15.28 -13.89 6.35
CA TYR A 353 -14.40 -14.72 5.53
C TYR A 353 -13.60 -15.69 6.40
N GLN A 354 -13.27 -16.83 5.82
CA GLN A 354 -12.42 -17.86 6.43
C GLN A 354 -10.98 -17.68 5.95
N THR A 355 -10.02 -18.20 6.71
CA THR A 355 -8.60 -18.19 6.35
C THR A 355 -8.04 -19.60 6.35
N ALA A 356 -7.39 -20.00 5.26
CA ALA A 356 -6.64 -21.26 5.20
C ALA A 356 -5.18 -20.99 4.81
N LEU A 357 -4.28 -21.78 5.38
CA LEU A 357 -2.88 -21.83 4.98
C LEU A 357 -2.69 -23.05 4.09
N ILE A 358 -2.54 -22.83 2.78
CA ILE A 358 -2.37 -23.88 1.79
C ILE A 358 -1.05 -23.62 1.09
N ASN A 359 -0.14 -24.61 1.07
CA ASN A 359 1.19 -24.50 0.42
C ASN A 359 1.96 -23.22 0.83
N ASP A 360 2.05 -22.95 2.13
CA ASP A 360 2.71 -21.78 2.73
C ASP A 360 2.14 -20.41 2.30
N LYS A 361 0.93 -20.39 1.73
CA LYS A 361 0.19 -19.17 1.39
C LYS A 361 -1.12 -19.06 2.15
N VAL A 362 -1.44 -17.83 2.55
CA VAL A 362 -2.70 -17.52 3.22
C VAL A 362 -3.74 -17.14 2.18
N TYR A 363 -4.85 -17.89 2.18
CA TYR A 363 -6.03 -17.64 1.38
C TYR A 363 -7.15 -17.10 2.28
N TYR A 364 -7.87 -16.10 1.79
CA TYR A 364 -9.04 -15.51 2.45
C TYR A 364 -10.26 -15.78 1.59
N PHE A 365 -11.24 -16.53 2.07
CA PHE A 365 -12.36 -16.95 1.21
C PHE A 365 -13.71 -16.90 1.88
N THR A 366 -14.75 -16.75 1.07
CA THR A 366 -16.16 -16.86 1.47
C THR A 366 -16.73 -18.18 0.96
N GLY A 367 -17.72 -18.74 1.64
CA GLY A 367 -18.21 -20.10 1.36
C GLY A 367 -17.46 -21.18 2.14
N SER A 368 -17.19 -22.32 1.52
CA SER A 368 -16.48 -23.46 2.11
C SER A 368 -15.15 -23.72 1.40
N GLU A 369 -14.26 -24.50 2.01
CA GLU A 369 -12.97 -24.85 1.41
C GLU A 369 -13.14 -25.71 0.14
N ASP A 370 -14.15 -26.58 0.11
CA ASP A 370 -14.46 -27.43 -1.05
C ASP A 370 -15.27 -26.71 -2.15
N GLU A 371 -15.94 -25.61 -1.80
CA GLU A 371 -16.77 -24.81 -2.71
C GLU A 371 -16.67 -23.33 -2.30
N PRO A 372 -15.58 -22.65 -2.69
CA PRO A 372 -15.39 -21.24 -2.36
C PRO A 372 -16.25 -20.36 -3.27
N GLU A 373 -16.91 -19.36 -2.70
CA GLU A 373 -17.65 -18.35 -3.48
C GLU A 373 -16.73 -17.27 -4.03
N LYS A 374 -15.76 -16.83 -3.21
CA LYS A 374 -14.71 -15.87 -3.55
C LYS A 374 -13.46 -16.18 -2.77
N VAL A 375 -12.30 -15.99 -3.39
CA VAL A 375 -10.99 -16.22 -2.80
C VAL A 375 -10.08 -15.04 -3.08
N ALA A 376 -9.54 -14.47 -2.02
CA ALA A 376 -8.57 -13.39 -2.03
C ALA A 376 -7.20 -13.92 -1.57
N LEU A 377 -6.15 -13.53 -2.28
CA LEU A 377 -4.77 -13.99 -2.03
C LEU A 377 -3.74 -12.91 -2.41
N VAL A 378 -2.51 -13.09 -1.93
CA VAL A 378 -1.37 -12.25 -2.31
C VAL A 378 -0.38 -13.07 -3.14
N GLY A 379 -0.19 -12.65 -4.38
CA GLY A 379 0.78 -13.19 -5.31
C GLY A 379 2.09 -12.40 -5.26
N ALA A 380 3.17 -13.08 -5.65
CA ALA A 380 4.49 -12.47 -5.77
C ALA A 380 5.19 -13.08 -6.98
N GLU A 381 5.73 -12.23 -7.85
CA GLU A 381 6.47 -12.67 -9.04
C GLU A 381 7.70 -11.81 -9.29
N GLN A 382 8.74 -12.38 -9.87
CA GLN A 382 9.99 -11.66 -10.10
C GLN A 382 9.84 -10.66 -11.26
N GLY A 383 9.92 -9.37 -10.93
CA GLY A 383 9.98 -8.24 -11.86
C GLY A 383 11.40 -7.97 -12.38
N TYR A 384 11.61 -6.76 -12.93
CA TYR A 384 12.88 -6.39 -13.54
C TYR A 384 14.00 -6.21 -12.50
N HIS A 385 13.71 -5.53 -11.39
CA HIS A 385 14.70 -5.29 -10.33
C HIS A 385 14.41 -6.03 -9.02
N GLY A 386 13.17 -6.47 -8.81
CA GLY A 386 12.79 -7.19 -7.60
C GLY A 386 11.38 -7.78 -7.71
N PRO A 387 10.89 -8.40 -6.63
CA PRO A 387 9.55 -8.99 -6.62
C PRO A 387 8.47 -7.91 -6.76
N ILE A 388 7.43 -8.25 -7.50
CA ILE A 388 6.19 -7.50 -7.62
C ILE A 388 5.14 -8.26 -6.82
N TYR A 389 4.63 -7.61 -5.78
CA TYR A 389 3.56 -8.15 -4.93
C TYR A 389 2.23 -7.60 -5.40
N PHE A 390 1.25 -8.46 -5.57
CA PHE A 390 -0.07 -8.10 -6.03
C PHE A 390 -1.15 -8.85 -5.24
N TYR A 391 -2.27 -8.17 -5.05
CA TYR A 391 -3.47 -8.67 -4.40
C TYR A 391 -4.49 -9.02 -5.47
N LEU A 392 -5.01 -10.25 -5.39
CA LEU A 392 -5.91 -10.83 -6.37
C LEU A 392 -7.16 -11.34 -5.65
N VAL A 393 -8.33 -11.09 -6.23
CA VAL A 393 -9.59 -11.73 -5.83
C VAL A 393 -10.18 -12.46 -7.02
N ILE A 394 -10.45 -13.73 -6.81
CA ILE A 394 -10.98 -14.68 -7.79
C ILE A 394 -12.35 -15.12 -7.29
N ASP A 395 -13.32 -15.27 -8.17
CA ASP A 395 -14.60 -15.87 -7.83
C ASP A 395 -14.51 -17.42 -7.77
N GLY A 396 -15.59 -18.06 -7.34
CA GLY A 396 -15.71 -19.53 -7.32
C GLY A 396 -15.77 -20.19 -8.71
N SER A 397 -15.71 -19.43 -9.80
CA SER A 397 -15.63 -19.96 -11.17
C SER A 397 -14.22 -19.87 -11.76
N GLY A 398 -13.29 -19.19 -11.07
CA GLY A 398 -11.93 -18.92 -11.53
C GLY A 398 -11.77 -17.60 -12.27
N GLU A 399 -12.80 -16.76 -12.37
CA GLU A 399 -12.72 -15.42 -12.95
C GLU A 399 -12.13 -14.41 -11.95
N ILE A 400 -11.23 -13.56 -12.45
CA ILE A 400 -10.65 -12.47 -11.66
C ILE A 400 -11.67 -11.34 -11.49
N GLU A 401 -12.05 -11.02 -10.26
CA GLU A 401 -12.90 -9.87 -9.95
C GLU A 401 -12.11 -8.61 -9.56
N TYR A 402 -10.92 -8.78 -8.98
CA TYR A 402 -10.12 -7.66 -8.49
C TYR A 402 -8.62 -7.94 -8.57
N LEU A 403 -7.85 -6.94 -9.02
CA LEU A 403 -6.39 -7.00 -9.06
C LEU A 403 -5.79 -5.64 -8.67
N GLN A 404 -4.85 -5.67 -7.72
CA GLN A 404 -4.10 -4.49 -7.31
C GLN A 404 -2.63 -4.82 -7.09
N ILE A 405 -1.72 -3.98 -7.60
CA ILE A 405 -0.30 -4.07 -7.23
C ILE A 405 -0.10 -3.44 -5.85
N LEU A 406 0.41 -4.21 -4.89
CA LEU A 406 0.68 -3.77 -3.52
C LEU A 406 2.03 -3.06 -3.43
N SER A 407 3.09 -3.69 -3.93
CA SER A 407 4.46 -3.18 -3.85
C SER A 407 5.29 -3.69 -5.03
N HIS A 408 6.24 -2.88 -5.50
CA HIS A 408 7.18 -3.26 -6.54
C HIS A 408 8.53 -2.55 -6.35
N SER A 409 9.61 -3.19 -6.79
CA SER A 409 10.97 -2.63 -6.75
C SER A 409 11.48 -2.12 -8.12
N ASP A 410 10.60 -2.05 -9.11
CA ASP A 410 10.96 -1.64 -10.48
C ASP A 410 11.22 -0.13 -10.63
N ASP A 411 11.89 0.24 -11.73
CA ASP A 411 12.41 1.58 -11.99
C ASP A 411 11.37 2.71 -11.76
N PRO A 412 11.75 3.80 -11.06
CA PRO A 412 10.90 4.96 -10.86
C PRO A 412 10.42 5.54 -12.20
N GLY A 413 9.11 5.54 -12.41
CA GLY A 413 8.47 6.01 -13.65
C GLY A 413 7.91 4.86 -14.50
N LEU A 414 8.76 3.97 -15.00
CA LEU A 414 8.32 2.84 -15.85
C LEU A 414 7.60 1.76 -15.05
N GLY A 415 8.09 1.41 -13.86
CA GLY A 415 7.45 0.42 -12.98
C GLY A 415 6.06 0.85 -12.51
N THR A 416 5.83 2.15 -12.27
CA THR A 416 4.51 2.67 -11.85
C THR A 416 3.43 2.56 -12.93
N LEU A 417 3.80 2.26 -14.18
CA LEU A 417 2.84 2.14 -15.26
C LEU A 417 1.98 0.88 -15.11
N ILE A 418 2.52 -0.18 -14.48
CA ILE A 418 1.79 -1.43 -14.24
C ILE A 418 0.74 -1.28 -13.12
N THR A 419 0.78 -0.20 -12.33
CA THR A 419 -0.21 0.06 -11.28
C THR A 419 -1.42 0.86 -11.79
N ARG A 420 -1.49 1.15 -13.09
CA ARG A 420 -2.58 1.93 -13.70
C ARG A 420 -3.76 1.02 -13.99
N SER A 421 -4.98 1.54 -13.74
CA SER A 421 -6.22 0.81 -14.05
C SER A 421 -6.29 0.37 -15.51
N ALA A 422 -5.84 1.20 -16.46
CA ALA A 422 -5.81 0.82 -17.89
C ALA A 422 -5.02 -0.47 -18.20
N PHE A 423 -4.06 -0.85 -17.36
CA PHE A 423 -3.35 -2.13 -17.46
C PHE A 423 -4.03 -3.22 -16.62
N LEU A 424 -4.36 -2.92 -15.36
CA LEU A 424 -4.93 -3.89 -14.42
C LEU A 424 -6.36 -4.34 -14.77
N ASP A 425 -7.18 -3.44 -15.31
CA ASP A 425 -8.57 -3.70 -15.68
C ASP A 425 -8.68 -4.75 -16.81
N GLN A 426 -7.59 -5.00 -17.56
CA GLN A 426 -7.55 -6.03 -18.61
C GLN A 426 -7.59 -7.45 -18.05
N PHE A 427 -7.20 -7.63 -16.77
CA PHE A 427 -7.22 -8.92 -16.09
C PHE A 427 -8.60 -9.26 -15.54
N ILE A 428 -9.49 -8.28 -15.37
CA ILE A 428 -10.81 -8.49 -14.77
C ILE A 428 -11.69 -9.30 -15.74
N GLY A 429 -12.28 -10.39 -15.26
CA GLY A 429 -13.07 -11.34 -16.04
C GLY A 429 -12.24 -12.39 -16.80
N GLN A 430 -10.92 -12.41 -16.63
CA GLN A 430 -10.08 -13.49 -17.16
C GLN A 430 -10.10 -14.69 -16.21
N ASN A 431 -10.13 -15.90 -16.76
CA ASN A 431 -10.09 -17.17 -16.01
C ASN A 431 -9.02 -18.17 -16.51
N SER A 432 -8.26 -17.80 -17.54
CA SER A 432 -7.21 -18.65 -18.13
C SER A 432 -5.94 -18.61 -17.29
N ASP A 433 -5.38 -19.78 -17.00
CA ASP A 433 -4.07 -19.96 -16.38
C ASP A 433 -2.91 -19.81 -17.39
N GLN A 434 -3.21 -19.49 -18.66
CA GLN A 434 -2.25 -19.30 -19.75
C GLN A 434 -2.39 -17.92 -20.41
N LEU A 435 -2.38 -16.84 -19.62
CA LEU A 435 -2.48 -15.48 -20.16
C LEU A 435 -1.21 -15.10 -20.91
N THR A 436 -1.36 -14.55 -22.11
CA THR A 436 -0.26 -14.17 -22.98
C THR A 436 -0.21 -12.66 -23.24
N LEU A 437 1.00 -12.10 -23.12
CA LEU A 437 1.23 -10.67 -23.31
C LEU A 437 1.20 -10.32 -24.80
N GLY A 438 0.29 -9.42 -25.20
CA GLY A 438 0.10 -8.97 -26.58
C GLY A 438 -1.05 -9.67 -27.32
N VAL A 439 -1.65 -10.70 -26.70
CA VAL A 439 -2.88 -11.35 -27.18
C VAL A 439 -4.00 -11.07 -26.20
N ASP A 440 -3.88 -11.58 -24.97
CA ASP A 440 -4.89 -11.42 -23.92
C ASP A 440 -4.74 -10.11 -23.17
N ILE A 441 -3.49 -9.77 -22.82
CA ILE A 441 -3.16 -8.57 -22.06
C ILE A 441 -2.18 -7.70 -22.84
N GLN A 442 -2.56 -6.47 -23.13
CA GLN A 442 -1.70 -5.51 -23.78
C GLN A 442 -0.60 -5.01 -22.83
N GLY A 443 0.64 -5.27 -23.21
CA GLY A 443 1.81 -4.81 -22.46
C GLY A 443 1.97 -3.29 -22.45
N VAL A 444 2.58 -2.79 -21.39
CA VAL A 444 2.86 -1.36 -21.26
C VAL A 444 4.15 -1.00 -22.01
N THR A 445 4.07 -0.02 -22.91
CA THR A 445 5.22 0.51 -23.63
C THR A 445 6.29 1.03 -22.66
N GLY A 446 7.50 0.47 -22.74
CA GLY A 446 8.63 0.84 -21.89
C GLY A 446 8.71 0.06 -20.56
N ALA A 447 7.69 -0.74 -20.21
CA ALA A 447 7.67 -1.57 -19.01
C ALA A 447 7.37 -3.05 -19.33
N THR A 448 7.85 -3.53 -20.49
CA THR A 448 7.51 -4.86 -21.03
C THR A 448 7.91 -6.02 -20.11
N ILE A 449 9.05 -5.90 -19.41
CA ILE A 449 9.52 -6.94 -18.47
C ILE A 449 8.58 -7.02 -17.26
N SER A 450 8.25 -5.87 -16.66
CA SER A 450 7.31 -5.77 -15.55
C SER A 450 5.90 -6.24 -15.94
N SER A 451 5.41 -5.84 -17.12
CA SER A 451 4.12 -6.31 -17.64
C SER A 451 4.09 -7.82 -17.80
N ARG A 452 5.17 -8.43 -18.32
CA ARG A 452 5.28 -9.88 -18.44
C ARG A 452 5.36 -10.58 -17.08
N ALA A 453 6.02 -9.97 -16.10
CA ALA A 453 6.07 -10.49 -14.74
C ALA A 453 4.68 -10.53 -14.10
N VAL A 454 3.89 -9.45 -14.21
CA VAL A 454 2.51 -9.44 -13.69
C VAL A 454 1.65 -10.50 -14.38
N VAL A 455 1.73 -10.62 -15.71
CA VAL A 455 0.98 -11.65 -16.45
C VAL A 455 1.33 -13.06 -15.98
N ARG A 456 2.63 -13.41 -15.91
CA ARG A 456 3.08 -14.72 -15.42
C ARG A 456 2.64 -14.99 -13.98
N GLY A 457 2.78 -13.99 -13.10
CA GLY A 457 2.40 -14.09 -11.70
C GLY A 457 0.91 -14.38 -11.55
N VAL A 458 0.06 -13.61 -12.23
CA VAL A 458 -1.40 -13.80 -12.18
C VAL A 458 -1.79 -15.17 -12.71
N SER A 459 -1.23 -15.60 -13.85
CA SER A 459 -1.47 -16.94 -14.41
C SER A 459 -1.04 -18.06 -13.47
N ALA A 460 0.12 -17.93 -12.82
CA ALA A 460 0.58 -18.90 -11.84
C ALA A 460 -0.34 -18.98 -10.60
N GLU A 461 -0.88 -17.85 -10.15
CA GLU A 461 -1.84 -17.83 -9.03
C GLU A 461 -3.21 -18.38 -9.43
N LEU A 462 -3.67 -18.17 -10.67
CA LEU A 462 -4.90 -18.81 -11.18
C LEU A 462 -4.76 -20.34 -11.24
N LYS A 463 -3.61 -20.84 -11.73
CA LYS A 463 -3.31 -22.27 -11.71
C LYS A 463 -3.33 -22.83 -10.29
N ARG A 464 -2.61 -22.18 -9.37
CA ARG A 464 -2.57 -22.59 -7.95
C ARG A 464 -3.93 -22.56 -7.28
N PHE A 465 -4.74 -21.55 -7.57
CA PHE A 465 -6.11 -21.48 -7.09
C PHE A 465 -6.91 -22.70 -7.56
N ARG A 466 -6.84 -23.04 -8.84
CA ARG A 466 -7.52 -24.21 -9.40
C ARG A 466 -7.05 -25.51 -8.73
N ASP A 467 -5.73 -25.72 -8.70
CA ASP A 467 -5.11 -26.92 -8.12
C ASP A 467 -5.47 -27.10 -6.63
N ASN A 468 -5.50 -26.01 -5.86
CA ASN A 468 -5.74 -26.06 -4.42
C ASN A 468 -7.21 -26.25 -4.04
N PHE A 469 -8.14 -25.62 -4.77
CA PHE A 469 -9.58 -25.62 -4.41
C PHE A 469 -10.41 -26.64 -5.19
N TYR A 470 -9.99 -27.00 -6.42
CA TYR A 470 -10.72 -27.93 -7.29
C TYR A 470 -9.93 -29.20 -7.61
N GLY A 471 -8.69 -29.29 -7.11
CA GLY A 471 -7.74 -30.34 -7.50
C GLY A 471 -7.07 -30.03 -8.84
N PRO A 472 -5.94 -30.69 -9.14
CA PRO A 472 -5.38 -30.63 -10.48
C PRO A 472 -6.45 -31.13 -11.45
N GLU A 473 -6.67 -30.40 -12.55
CA GLU A 473 -7.45 -30.95 -13.66
C GLU A 473 -6.90 -32.34 -13.95
N ALA A 474 -7.76 -33.37 -13.85
CA ALA A 474 -7.45 -34.65 -14.45
C ALA A 474 -7.11 -34.31 -15.91
N ALA A 475 -5.85 -34.54 -16.30
CA ALA A 475 -5.38 -34.24 -17.63
C ALA A 475 -6.45 -34.68 -18.62
N GLU A 476 -7.11 -33.70 -19.28
CA GLU A 476 -8.00 -34.00 -20.38
C GLU A 476 -7.22 -34.94 -21.30
N ASP A 477 -7.75 -36.16 -21.44
CA ASP A 477 -7.19 -37.30 -22.18
C ASP A 477 -5.93 -36.93 -22.97
N ALA A 478 -4.74 -37.25 -22.43
CA ALA A 478 -3.47 -37.00 -23.10
C ALA A 478 -3.55 -37.60 -24.52
N ALA A 479 -3.78 -36.74 -25.52
CA ALA A 479 -4.01 -37.16 -26.90
C ALA A 479 -2.78 -37.85 -27.49
N TYR A 480 -1.61 -37.55 -26.91
CA TYR A 480 -0.31 -38.04 -27.34
C TYR A 480 0.54 -38.48 -26.15
N LEU A 481 1.31 -39.54 -26.34
CA LEU A 481 2.35 -39.96 -25.40
C LEU A 481 3.49 -38.93 -25.37
N ASP A 482 4.00 -38.64 -24.18
CA ASP A 482 5.16 -37.77 -23.99
C ASP A 482 6.42 -38.41 -24.58
N GLY A 483 7.23 -37.61 -25.27
CA GLY A 483 8.44 -38.07 -25.93
C GLY A 483 8.88 -37.18 -27.08
N VAL A 484 10.02 -37.55 -27.67
CA VAL A 484 10.59 -36.89 -28.84
C VAL A 484 10.37 -37.77 -30.06
N TYR A 485 9.64 -37.26 -31.05
CA TYR A 485 9.24 -37.99 -32.25
C TYR A 485 9.88 -37.40 -33.49
N LEU A 486 10.47 -38.26 -34.32
CA LEU A 486 11.10 -37.87 -35.58
C LEU A 486 10.19 -38.25 -36.75
N ALA A 487 9.99 -37.33 -37.68
CA ALA A 487 9.18 -37.54 -38.87
C ALA A 487 9.74 -36.81 -40.09
N GLU A 488 9.28 -37.20 -41.27
CA GLU A 488 9.79 -36.70 -42.54
C GLU A 488 8.65 -36.17 -43.43
N GLY A 489 8.76 -34.90 -43.82
CA GLY A 489 7.84 -34.24 -44.73
C GLY A 489 8.39 -34.18 -46.15
N SER A 490 7.55 -34.40 -47.16
CA SER A 490 7.95 -34.24 -48.57
C SER A 490 7.76 -32.80 -49.03
N GLY A 491 8.84 -32.01 -49.01
CA GLY A 491 8.86 -30.63 -49.46
C GLY A 491 9.23 -30.43 -50.93
N PHE A 492 9.30 -29.18 -51.38
CA PHE A 492 9.64 -28.84 -52.75
C PHE A 492 11.09 -29.17 -53.09
N GLY A 493 11.99 -29.04 -52.11
CA GLY A 493 13.42 -29.31 -52.25
C GLY A 493 13.82 -30.77 -52.03
N GLY A 494 12.86 -31.63 -51.69
CA GLY A 494 13.08 -33.00 -51.24
C GLY A 494 12.59 -33.21 -49.82
N PRO A 495 12.98 -34.31 -49.16
CA PRO A 495 12.53 -34.60 -47.82
C PRO A 495 13.10 -33.60 -46.80
N LEU A 496 12.29 -33.25 -45.80
CA LEU A 496 12.66 -32.44 -44.65
C LEU A 496 12.37 -33.23 -43.36
N GLN A 497 13.31 -33.24 -42.42
CA GLN A 497 13.17 -33.93 -41.14
C GLN A 497 12.77 -32.96 -40.04
N VAL A 498 11.76 -33.35 -39.27
CA VAL A 498 11.21 -32.59 -38.15
C VAL A 498 11.25 -33.45 -36.89
N GLU A 499 11.71 -32.84 -35.81
CA GLU A 499 11.64 -33.34 -34.44
C GLU A 499 10.48 -32.64 -33.73
N VAL A 500 9.60 -33.41 -33.10
CA VAL A 500 8.46 -32.92 -32.33
C VAL A 500 8.61 -33.41 -30.91
N GLU A 501 8.73 -32.49 -29.96
CA GLU A 501 8.76 -32.78 -28.53
C GLU A 501 7.35 -32.66 -27.97
N ILE A 502 6.90 -33.69 -27.25
CA ILE A 502 5.60 -33.76 -26.59
C ILE A 502 5.82 -33.85 -25.09
N THR A 503 5.18 -32.96 -24.34
CA THR A 503 5.22 -32.91 -22.87
C THR A 503 3.83 -32.62 -22.34
N ASP A 504 3.41 -33.36 -21.31
CA ASP A 504 2.07 -33.28 -20.73
C ASP A 504 0.95 -33.49 -21.79
N GLY A 505 1.19 -34.35 -22.79
CA GLY A 505 0.24 -34.66 -23.86
C GLY A 505 0.05 -33.55 -24.91
N LYS A 506 0.92 -32.53 -24.92
CA LYS A 506 0.86 -31.37 -25.83
C LYS A 506 2.17 -31.19 -26.58
N ILE A 507 2.11 -30.55 -27.76
CA ILE A 507 3.28 -30.22 -28.58
C ILE A 507 4.07 -29.11 -27.88
N ALA A 508 5.22 -29.45 -27.31
CA ALA A 508 6.10 -28.53 -26.58
C ALA A 508 7.07 -27.79 -27.51
N ASP A 509 7.63 -28.49 -28.50
CA ASP A 509 8.53 -27.91 -29.50
C ASP A 509 8.44 -28.62 -30.86
N VAL A 510 8.79 -27.90 -31.92
CA VAL A 510 8.88 -28.41 -33.29
C VAL A 510 10.16 -27.87 -33.93
N ALA A 511 11.18 -28.72 -34.07
CA ALA A 511 12.47 -28.35 -34.61
C ALA A 511 12.72 -29.00 -35.99
N ILE A 512 13.21 -28.22 -36.95
CA ILE A 512 13.57 -28.73 -38.28
C ILE A 512 15.06 -29.08 -38.29
N LEU A 513 15.38 -30.37 -38.41
CA LEU A 513 16.75 -30.87 -38.32
C LEU A 513 17.50 -30.79 -39.65
N GLU A 514 16.85 -31.20 -40.74
CA GLU A 514 17.44 -31.22 -42.08
C GLU A 514 16.40 -30.84 -43.14
N HIS A 515 16.77 -30.01 -44.13
CA HIS A 515 15.92 -29.68 -45.27
C HIS A 515 16.74 -29.34 -46.52
N LYS A 516 16.14 -29.51 -47.70
CA LYS A 516 16.71 -29.12 -49.00
C LYS A 516 15.88 -28.07 -49.76
N GLU A 517 14.98 -27.41 -49.03
CA GLU A 517 14.07 -26.39 -49.56
C GLU A 517 14.77 -25.22 -50.25
N THR A 518 14.04 -24.51 -51.11
CA THR A 518 14.59 -23.40 -51.91
C THR A 518 14.94 -22.22 -50.98
N PRO A 519 16.23 -21.79 -50.91
CA PRO A 519 16.64 -20.68 -50.06
C PRO A 519 15.96 -19.37 -50.45
N GLY A 520 15.52 -18.58 -49.45
CA GLY A 520 14.90 -17.28 -49.65
C GLY A 520 13.40 -17.30 -50.01
N ILE A 521 12.84 -18.47 -50.34
CA ILE A 521 11.39 -18.64 -50.55
C ILE A 521 10.78 -19.36 -49.34
N SER A 522 11.43 -20.43 -48.88
CA SER A 522 10.92 -21.29 -47.78
C SER A 522 11.29 -20.78 -46.38
N ASP A 523 12.21 -19.83 -46.26
CA ASP A 523 12.78 -19.37 -44.98
C ASP A 523 11.73 -18.86 -43.98
N GLU A 524 10.67 -18.19 -44.46
CA GLU A 524 9.57 -17.76 -43.58
C GLU A 524 8.70 -18.93 -43.14
N ALA A 525 8.43 -19.90 -44.01
CA ALA A 525 7.67 -21.09 -43.66
C ALA A 525 8.41 -21.93 -42.61
N LEU A 526 9.72 -22.13 -42.78
CA LEU A 526 10.55 -22.91 -41.86
C LEU A 526 10.68 -22.27 -40.47
N LYS A 527 10.41 -20.96 -40.33
CA LYS A 527 10.44 -20.24 -39.05
C LYS A 527 9.08 -20.10 -38.41
N LEU A 528 8.05 -19.76 -39.19
CA LEU A 528 6.74 -19.38 -38.65
C LEU A 528 5.81 -20.58 -38.48
N VAL A 529 5.88 -21.59 -39.35
CA VAL A 529 4.98 -22.74 -39.29
C VAL A 529 5.20 -23.57 -38.02
N PRO A 530 6.43 -23.91 -37.60
CA PRO A 530 6.66 -24.61 -36.33
C PRO A 530 6.11 -23.85 -35.11
N LEU A 531 6.34 -22.52 -35.06
CA LEU A 531 5.82 -21.68 -33.98
C LEU A 531 4.29 -21.68 -33.92
N ARG A 532 3.62 -21.60 -35.08
CA ARG A 532 2.15 -21.67 -35.16
C ARG A 532 1.61 -23.02 -34.70
N ILE A 533 2.32 -24.12 -34.99
CA ILE A 533 1.91 -25.47 -34.61
C ILE A 533 1.98 -25.66 -33.09
N VAL A 534 3.07 -25.20 -32.47
CA VAL A 534 3.22 -25.21 -31.00
C VAL A 534 2.13 -24.33 -30.36
N GLU A 535 1.90 -23.13 -30.90
CA GLU A 535 0.89 -22.19 -30.39
C GLU A 535 -0.56 -22.73 -30.53
N ALA A 536 -0.88 -23.34 -31.68
CA ALA A 536 -2.20 -23.91 -31.92
C ALA A 536 -2.39 -25.31 -31.29
N ASN A 537 -1.32 -25.90 -30.75
CA ASN A 537 -1.25 -27.31 -30.35
C ASN A 537 -1.88 -28.26 -31.39
N SER A 538 -1.66 -27.96 -32.66
CA SER A 538 -2.31 -28.63 -33.79
C SER A 538 -1.44 -28.52 -35.05
N PRO A 539 -1.35 -29.57 -35.87
CA PRO A 539 -0.65 -29.51 -37.15
C PRO A 539 -1.44 -28.79 -38.24
N ASP A 540 -2.72 -28.45 -38.01
CA ASP A 540 -3.60 -27.79 -38.98
C ASP A 540 -3.53 -26.26 -38.83
N VAL A 541 -2.44 -25.66 -39.33
CA VAL A 541 -2.19 -24.22 -39.27
C VAL A 541 -2.19 -23.56 -40.66
N GLU A 542 -2.27 -22.23 -40.69
CA GLU A 542 -2.25 -21.49 -41.97
C GLU A 542 -0.85 -21.53 -42.62
N ALA A 543 -0.82 -21.93 -43.90
CA ALA A 543 0.40 -21.94 -44.70
C ALA A 543 0.93 -20.53 -45.00
N VAL A 544 2.25 -20.38 -45.14
CA VAL A 544 2.86 -19.10 -45.51
C VAL A 544 2.65 -18.82 -47.00
N THR A 545 2.17 -17.62 -47.34
CA THR A 545 1.92 -17.19 -48.71
C THR A 545 3.23 -17.20 -49.51
N GLY A 546 3.26 -17.94 -50.63
CA GLY A 546 4.46 -18.09 -51.47
C GLY A 546 5.39 -19.25 -51.08
N ALA A 547 5.14 -19.91 -49.95
CA ALA A 547 5.88 -21.08 -49.47
C ALA A 547 4.93 -22.22 -49.06
N THR A 548 3.84 -22.40 -49.82
CA THR A 548 2.77 -23.34 -49.49
C THR A 548 3.25 -24.79 -49.42
N VAL A 549 4.05 -25.24 -50.41
CA VAL A 549 4.56 -26.62 -50.45
C VAL A 549 5.47 -26.92 -49.25
N SER A 550 6.35 -25.98 -48.90
CA SER A 550 7.23 -26.12 -47.73
C SER A 550 6.44 -26.08 -46.41
N SER A 551 5.38 -25.25 -46.34
CA SER A 551 4.49 -25.20 -45.17
C SER A 551 3.72 -26.50 -44.99
N GLU A 552 3.14 -27.03 -46.06
CA GLU A 552 2.42 -28.32 -46.05
C GLU A 552 3.33 -29.48 -45.69
N ALA A 553 4.60 -29.45 -46.11
CA ALA A 553 5.55 -30.49 -45.76
C ALA A 553 5.90 -30.50 -44.26
N VAL A 554 6.04 -29.33 -43.61
CA VAL A 554 6.21 -29.25 -42.15
C VAL A 554 4.96 -29.75 -41.43
N MET A 555 3.76 -29.31 -41.85
CA MET A 555 2.49 -29.78 -41.27
C MET A 555 2.32 -31.30 -41.41
N ALA A 556 2.68 -31.86 -42.57
CA ALA A 556 2.61 -33.30 -42.82
C ALA A 556 3.61 -34.09 -41.95
N ALA A 557 4.83 -33.58 -41.77
CA ALA A 557 5.82 -34.20 -40.88
C ALA A 557 5.31 -34.22 -39.43
N VAL A 558 4.75 -33.10 -38.94
CA VAL A 558 4.18 -33.05 -37.59
C VAL A 558 2.99 -34.00 -37.46
N LYS A 559 2.09 -34.10 -38.45
CA LYS A 559 1.01 -35.11 -38.43
C LYS A 559 1.53 -36.53 -38.31
N GLN A 560 2.63 -36.84 -39.00
CA GLN A 560 3.25 -38.16 -38.91
C GLN A 560 3.93 -38.39 -37.56
N ALA A 561 4.51 -37.36 -36.93
CA ALA A 561 5.05 -37.47 -35.58
C ALA A 561 3.93 -37.68 -34.55
N LEU A 562 2.84 -36.94 -34.66
CA LEU A 562 1.65 -37.08 -33.80
C LEU A 562 0.99 -38.46 -33.96
N ALA A 563 0.91 -38.99 -35.17
CA ALA A 563 0.41 -40.35 -35.40
C ALA A 563 1.30 -41.45 -34.76
N GLN A 564 2.58 -41.17 -34.50
CA GLN A 564 3.46 -42.07 -33.73
C GLN A 564 3.23 -41.94 -32.22
N ALA A 565 2.70 -40.80 -31.78
CA ALA A 565 2.39 -40.51 -30.39
C ALA A 565 0.94 -40.81 -30.01
N GLU A 566 0.04 -41.01 -30.98
CA GLU A 566 -1.37 -41.38 -30.75
C GLU A 566 -1.49 -42.70 -29.99
N VAL A 567 -2.27 -42.67 -28.91
CA VAL A 567 -2.67 -43.88 -28.18
C VAL A 567 -3.65 -44.65 -29.06
N SER A 568 -3.21 -45.74 -29.69
CA SER A 568 -4.12 -46.65 -30.38
C SER A 568 -5.18 -47.20 -29.40
N SER A 569 -6.45 -46.94 -29.67
CA SER A 569 -7.62 -47.40 -28.92
C SER A 569 -7.87 -48.91 -28.95
N ASP A 570 -6.87 -49.70 -29.37
CA ASP A 570 -6.86 -51.17 -29.41
C ASP A 570 -6.01 -51.79 -28.28
N SER A 571 -5.64 -51.02 -27.24
CA SER A 571 -4.98 -51.57 -26.04
C SER A 571 -5.57 -51.09 -24.70
N LEU A 572 -6.77 -50.51 -24.73
CA LEU A 572 -7.55 -50.20 -23.53
C LEU A 572 -8.43 -51.41 -23.14
N ASP A 573 -7.78 -52.46 -22.67
CA ASP A 573 -8.37 -53.49 -21.82
C ASP A 573 -7.23 -54.02 -20.94
N GLU A 574 -6.88 -53.28 -19.88
CA GLU A 574 -6.97 -53.78 -18.49
C GLU A 574 -6.84 -52.58 -17.52
N PRO A 575 -7.74 -52.45 -16.53
CA PRO A 575 -7.67 -51.40 -15.52
C PRO A 575 -6.61 -51.77 -14.48
N ALA A 576 -5.70 -50.85 -14.17
CA ALA A 576 -4.83 -50.97 -13.01
C ALA A 576 -5.57 -50.47 -11.76
N ASP A 577 -6.60 -51.22 -11.36
CA ASP A 577 -7.03 -51.32 -9.96
C ASP A 577 -6.52 -52.67 -9.44
N GLU A 578 -5.96 -52.66 -8.24
CA GLU A 578 -5.49 -53.81 -7.45
C GLU A 578 -4.18 -54.51 -7.91
N LEU A 579 -3.14 -54.39 -7.07
CA LEU A 579 -2.09 -55.41 -6.90
C LEU A 579 -2.76 -56.73 -6.43
N ALA A 580 -3.36 -57.48 -7.35
CA ALA A 580 -3.96 -58.79 -7.08
C ALA A 580 -3.68 -59.80 -8.21
N GLY A 581 -2.43 -59.88 -8.64
CA GLY A 581 -1.91 -60.97 -9.47
C GLY A 581 -0.58 -61.45 -8.91
N GLY A 582 -0.63 -62.41 -7.98
CA GLY A 582 0.53 -62.90 -7.22
C GLY A 582 1.76 -63.17 -8.07
N VAL A 583 2.79 -62.35 -7.88
CA VAL A 583 4.13 -62.55 -8.46
C VAL A 583 4.62 -63.93 -7.99
N PRO A 584 5.01 -64.84 -8.91
CA PRO A 584 5.54 -66.14 -8.53
C PRO A 584 6.74 -66.04 -7.60
N ASP A 585 6.93 -67.05 -6.76
CA ASP A 585 8.11 -67.12 -5.91
C ASP A 585 9.38 -67.12 -6.77
N GLY A 586 10.27 -66.15 -6.54
CA GLY A 586 11.42 -65.91 -7.40
C GLY A 586 12.22 -64.67 -7.02
N VAL A 587 13.42 -64.56 -7.60
CA VAL A 587 14.27 -63.37 -7.49
C VAL A 587 14.14 -62.58 -8.78
N TYR A 588 13.75 -61.31 -8.66
CA TYR A 588 13.50 -60.40 -9.78
C TYR A 588 14.52 -59.27 -9.74
N ARG A 589 15.21 -59.03 -10.84
CA ARG A 589 16.16 -57.93 -10.95
C ARG A 589 15.47 -56.70 -11.50
N GLY A 590 15.50 -55.62 -10.74
CA GLY A 590 15.02 -54.30 -11.14
C GLY A 590 16.18 -53.30 -11.19
N SER A 591 15.98 -52.22 -11.92
CA SER A 591 16.91 -51.09 -11.94
C SER A 591 16.18 -49.77 -11.79
N GLY A 592 16.85 -48.80 -11.17
CA GLY A 592 16.30 -47.46 -10.91
C GLY A 592 17.38 -46.38 -11.01
N ALA A 593 16.97 -45.14 -11.26
CA ALA A 593 17.89 -44.01 -11.36
C ALA A 593 18.38 -43.57 -9.98
N GLY A 594 19.70 -43.66 -9.74
CA GLY A 594 20.40 -43.09 -8.58
C GLY A 594 21.08 -41.78 -8.91
N PHE A 595 21.72 -41.17 -7.91
CA PHE A 595 22.31 -39.84 -8.03
C PHE A 595 23.53 -39.79 -8.99
N ASN A 596 24.35 -40.83 -9.01
CA ASN A 596 25.56 -40.95 -9.84
C ASN A 596 25.48 -42.07 -10.89
N GLY A 597 24.31 -42.69 -11.06
CA GLY A 597 24.12 -43.77 -12.02
C GLY A 597 22.98 -44.70 -11.63
N GLU A 598 22.82 -45.78 -12.38
CA GLU A 598 21.78 -46.78 -12.13
C GLU A 598 22.05 -47.56 -10.84
N ILE A 599 20.98 -47.85 -10.10
CA ILE A 599 20.97 -48.73 -8.93
C ILE A 599 20.27 -50.01 -9.35
N LEU A 600 20.99 -51.13 -9.31
CA LEU A 600 20.47 -52.47 -9.60
C LEU A 600 20.10 -53.16 -8.29
N VAL A 601 18.90 -53.70 -8.21
CA VAL A 601 18.39 -54.40 -7.03
C VAL A 601 17.82 -55.77 -7.41
N ASP A 602 18.05 -56.76 -6.57
CA ASP A 602 17.42 -58.07 -6.62
C ASP A 602 16.32 -58.12 -5.56
N VAL A 603 15.08 -58.30 -6.00
CA VAL A 603 13.87 -58.38 -5.16
C VAL A 603 13.44 -59.84 -5.07
N THR A 604 13.46 -60.42 -3.88
CA THR A 604 13.01 -61.79 -3.65
C THR A 604 11.56 -61.79 -3.23
N VAL A 605 10.69 -62.44 -4.02
CA VAL A 605 9.29 -62.64 -3.72
C VAL A 605 9.06 -64.07 -3.27
N SER A 606 8.34 -64.26 -2.16
CA SER A 606 7.82 -65.57 -1.75
C SER A 606 6.45 -65.45 -1.10
N GLY A 607 5.52 -66.33 -1.47
CA GLY A 607 4.15 -66.30 -0.97
C GLY A 607 3.37 -65.05 -1.36
N GLY A 608 3.70 -64.46 -2.53
CA GLY A 608 3.08 -63.22 -3.02
C GLY A 608 3.50 -61.96 -2.27
N LYS A 609 4.57 -62.01 -1.48
CA LYS A 609 5.13 -60.86 -0.74
C LYS A 609 6.61 -60.70 -1.01
N VAL A 610 7.09 -59.46 -0.98
CA VAL A 610 8.54 -59.20 -1.02
C VAL A 610 9.15 -59.63 0.32
N THR A 611 10.20 -60.44 0.28
CA THR A 611 10.86 -60.99 1.48
C THR A 611 12.26 -60.44 1.67
N ALA A 612 12.91 -60.00 0.59
CA ALA A 612 14.22 -59.36 0.63
C ALA A 612 14.39 -58.44 -0.59
N ILE A 613 15.17 -57.37 -0.41
CA ILE A 613 15.66 -56.51 -1.49
C ILE A 613 17.16 -56.35 -1.25
N ASP A 614 17.97 -56.77 -2.22
CA ASP A 614 19.42 -56.70 -2.16
C ASP A 614 19.93 -55.73 -3.23
N VAL A 615 20.73 -54.73 -2.85
CA VAL A 615 21.38 -53.84 -3.82
C VAL A 615 22.58 -54.57 -4.43
N VAL A 616 22.48 -54.86 -5.73
CA VAL A 616 23.47 -55.63 -6.49
C VAL A 616 24.63 -54.76 -6.94
N GLU A 617 24.32 -53.58 -7.46
CA GLU A 617 25.30 -52.64 -8.01
C GLU A 617 24.75 -51.22 -7.92
N HIS A 618 25.58 -50.28 -7.48
CA HIS A 618 25.26 -48.85 -7.52
C HIS A 618 26.52 -48.02 -7.72
N SER A 619 26.39 -46.89 -8.41
CA SER A 619 27.48 -45.91 -8.59
C SER A 619 27.41 -44.75 -7.58
N ASP A 620 26.45 -44.79 -6.65
CA ASP A 620 26.22 -43.74 -5.66
C ASP A 620 27.29 -43.69 -4.56
N THR A 621 27.40 -42.51 -3.94
CA THR A 621 28.43 -42.23 -2.93
C THR A 621 28.23 -43.11 -1.69
N GLY A 622 29.07 -44.13 -1.51
CA GLY A 622 28.87 -45.20 -0.52
C GLY A 622 28.56 -44.75 0.92
N PHE A 623 29.26 -43.73 1.45
CA PHE A 623 29.01 -43.27 2.82
C PHE A 623 27.63 -42.61 3.04
N ILE A 624 26.93 -42.25 1.96
CA ILE A 624 25.58 -41.67 1.97
C ILE A 624 24.54 -42.72 1.57
N ALA A 625 24.86 -43.53 0.55
CA ALA A 625 23.95 -44.52 0.00
C ALA A 625 23.77 -45.73 0.93
N GLU A 626 24.86 -46.24 1.54
CA GLU A 626 24.80 -47.44 2.38
C GLU A 626 23.91 -47.28 3.63
N PRO A 627 23.97 -46.17 4.41
CA PRO A 627 23.04 -45.95 5.51
C PRO A 627 21.58 -45.85 5.05
N THR A 628 21.36 -45.23 3.89
CA THR A 628 20.02 -45.06 3.32
C THR A 628 19.41 -46.40 2.92
N PHE A 629 20.17 -47.27 2.24
CA PHE A 629 19.73 -48.61 1.90
C PHE A 629 19.45 -49.45 3.15
N ALA A 630 20.30 -49.34 4.18
CA ALA A 630 20.13 -50.07 5.43
C ALA A 630 18.86 -49.70 6.20
N GLU A 631 18.38 -48.46 6.08
CA GLU A 631 17.18 -47.98 6.78
C GLU A 631 15.90 -48.15 5.94
N LEU A 632 15.98 -47.92 4.63
CA LEU A 632 14.83 -47.82 3.74
C LEU A 632 14.36 -49.20 3.22
N ILE A 633 15.28 -50.13 2.96
CA ILE A 633 14.93 -51.48 2.47
C ILE A 633 14.03 -52.24 3.46
N PRO A 634 14.32 -52.28 4.78
CA PRO A 634 13.43 -52.93 5.74
C PRO A 634 12.03 -52.28 5.78
N GLN A 635 11.93 -50.96 5.63
CA GLN A 635 10.66 -50.25 5.64
C GLN A 635 9.80 -50.60 4.43
N ILE A 636 10.38 -50.69 3.24
CA ILE A 636 9.67 -51.13 2.02
C ILE A 636 9.14 -52.56 2.19
N VAL A 637 9.94 -53.46 2.78
CA VAL A 637 9.52 -54.84 3.03
C VAL A 637 8.38 -54.89 4.06
N GLU A 638 8.37 -53.99 5.04
CA GLU A 638 7.34 -53.94 6.08
C GLU A 638 6.02 -53.25 5.63
N SER A 639 6.10 -52.25 4.74
CA SER A 639 4.97 -51.40 4.34
C SER A 639 4.20 -51.88 3.10
N GLN A 640 4.25 -53.18 2.75
CA GLN A 640 3.61 -53.72 1.54
C GLN A 640 2.10 -53.49 1.54
N SER A 641 1.63 -52.53 0.73
CA SER A 641 0.22 -52.28 0.39
C SER A 641 -0.21 -53.05 -0.84
#